data_AF-A0A7K0EI42-F1
#
_entry.id   AF-A0A7K0EI42-F1
#
_cell.length_a   1.000
_cell.length_b   1.000
_cell.length_c   1.000
_cell.angle_alpha   90.00
_cell.angle_beta   90.00
_cell.angle_gamma   90.00
#
_symmetry.space_group_name_H-M   'P 1'
#
loop_
_entity.id
_entity.type
_entity.pdbx_description
1 polymer ?
#
loop_
_entity_poly.entity_id
_entity_poly.type
_entity_poly.pdbx_seq_one_letter_code
_entity_poly.pdbx_strand_id
1 'polypeptide(L)'
;MSHSLNGSTPKVIDYEYDAIGRLSRKKIKGNPSGSQILNLKGVLQAATITAIGSLMTDQLRSQNLIPLQEPYTNLNYTHLGSGGETTTSSVLAVTGNNAIVDWVFVELRSTPTQVVRTKVGLLQRDGDVVEPDGMSPLNFSLLPSDTYYVVLRHRNHLPVMTQNAVTFSGNTTVDFSSSSTLTYGAAGTVIPQANTSQGMALWGGNVDGNYQVSANAEYTALYNIVTNAPGNFLNRPNYVYSGYSVGDVDFSGQTVYTGANTDVTPIYNIISNHPGNFLNSSSFVIQSGVPAPTSYNLVQGGSTSGDYLQVVDLAYHIRGSVNCINCNASGVPTLNAAEKDVFALRLDFHDDNRYYNGQVSKQTWRSYLALNPRSYTYSYDAADRLTAATYAGQDFPGENYSVPSVSYDRNGNLTSLTRRGALSFSAGGVPSSFGLVDQLTYTYPNSYSNQIKQITDAIIGRMMQVDAYADVAGQERLSPYNGLYNSPVLVTDPDGNCPNCIAGLIGAGIGGLVNLGVKAFQGKIGSFKDGLAAFGIGAAAGFVTGFTGGAAAGALGLSTSSVLGGAVAGGAGSVVGSPIQGLGNAAYFGDAYSGGQYLTDIAIGGVVGGVSGGIGNLLKGGKTGIRTSIWTGKSLH
;
A
#
# COMPACT_ATOMS: atom_id res chain seq x y z
N MET A 1 11.36 -0.48 -14.73
CA MET A 1 11.11 0.76 -13.97
C MET A 1 11.33 0.46 -12.49
N SER A 2 12.33 1.09 -11.87
CA SER A 2 12.59 0.98 -10.43
C SER A 2 11.72 1.97 -9.66
N HIS A 3 10.88 1.50 -8.74
CA HIS A 3 10.17 2.36 -7.79
C HIS A 3 10.75 2.13 -6.39
N SER A 4 11.21 3.19 -5.73
CA SER A 4 11.56 3.13 -4.31
C SER A 4 10.33 3.47 -3.48
N LEU A 5 10.11 2.70 -2.41
CA LEU A 5 9.21 3.06 -1.32
C LEU A 5 10.09 3.11 -0.07
N ASN A 6 10.13 4.27 0.59
CA ASN A 6 10.67 4.47 1.94
C ASN A 6 12.17 4.20 2.16
N GLY A 7 13.06 4.76 1.33
CA GLY A 7 14.49 4.96 1.69
C GLY A 7 15.30 3.72 2.09
N SER A 8 14.75 2.53 1.90
CA SER A 8 15.39 1.24 2.09
C SER A 8 15.73 0.67 0.72
N THR A 9 16.76 -0.18 0.65
CA THR A 9 17.29 -0.78 -0.58
C THR A 9 16.18 -1.10 -1.59
N PRO A 10 16.24 -0.56 -2.83
CA PRO A 10 15.17 -0.74 -3.78
C PRO A 10 14.99 -2.24 -4.04
N LYS A 11 13.83 -2.78 -3.62
CA LYS A 11 13.41 -4.12 -3.99
C LYS A 11 13.25 -4.12 -5.51
N VAL A 12 14.09 -4.86 -6.20
CA VAL A 12 14.03 -4.97 -7.65
C VAL A 12 12.79 -5.78 -8.02
N ILE A 13 11.86 -5.14 -8.73
CA ILE A 13 10.66 -5.77 -9.27
C ILE A 13 10.87 -5.92 -10.77
N ASP A 14 10.81 -7.16 -11.27
CA ASP A 14 10.78 -7.42 -12.71
C ASP A 14 9.32 -7.45 -13.16
N TYR A 15 9.05 -6.78 -14.28
CA TYR A 15 7.73 -6.73 -14.91
C TYR A 15 7.80 -7.42 -16.27
N GLU A 16 6.84 -8.29 -16.54
CA GLU A 16 6.63 -8.91 -17.85
C GLU A 16 5.29 -8.42 -18.39
N TYR A 17 5.23 -8.22 -19.71
CA TYR A 17 4.05 -7.73 -20.40
C TYR A 17 3.59 -8.77 -21.43
N ASP A 18 2.28 -8.84 -21.68
CA ASP A 18 1.71 -9.63 -22.76
C ASP A 18 1.97 -8.99 -24.14
N ALA A 19 1.58 -9.68 -25.20
CA ALA A 19 1.81 -9.25 -26.59
C ALA A 19 1.14 -7.91 -26.95
N ILE A 20 0.19 -7.43 -26.15
CA ILE A 20 -0.50 -6.14 -26.34
C ILE A 20 -0.11 -5.10 -25.29
N GLY A 21 0.95 -5.36 -24.51
CA GLY A 21 1.55 -4.40 -23.58
C GLY A 21 0.88 -4.31 -22.20
N ARG A 22 0.01 -5.26 -21.82
CA ARG A 22 -0.57 -5.32 -20.47
C ARG A 22 0.34 -6.11 -19.54
N LEU A 23 0.42 -5.71 -18.28
CA LEU A 23 1.27 -6.36 -17.28
C LEU A 23 0.84 -7.82 -17.03
N SER A 24 1.61 -8.80 -17.48
CA SER A 24 1.27 -10.22 -17.33
C SER A 24 1.87 -10.85 -16.08
N ARG A 25 3.08 -10.44 -15.67
CA ARG A 25 3.71 -10.92 -14.43
C ARG A 25 4.47 -9.83 -13.69
N LYS A 26 4.45 -9.92 -12.37
CA LYS A 26 5.26 -9.11 -11.46
C LYS A 26 6.08 -10.03 -10.56
N LYS A 27 7.41 -9.97 -10.65
CA LYS A 27 8.32 -10.81 -9.87
C LYS A 27 9.01 -9.98 -8.81
N ILE A 28 8.82 -10.34 -7.54
CA ILE A 28 9.44 -9.66 -6.39
C ILE A 28 10.70 -10.43 -6.03
N LYS A 29 11.88 -9.86 -6.28
CA LYS A 29 13.14 -10.49 -5.93
C LYS A 29 13.32 -10.56 -4.40
N GLY A 30 13.79 -11.71 -3.93
CA GLY A 30 14.41 -11.80 -2.61
C GLY A 30 15.70 -11.03 -2.59
N ASN A 31 16.15 -10.66 -1.39
CA ASN A 31 17.45 -10.06 -1.23
C ASN A 31 18.48 -11.12 -1.66
N PRO A 32 19.35 -10.87 -2.67
CA PRO A 32 20.27 -11.89 -3.13
C PRO A 32 21.23 -12.27 -2.00
N SER A 33 21.34 -13.57 -1.73
CA SER A 33 22.25 -14.08 -0.72
C SER A 33 23.64 -14.24 -1.37
N GLY A 34 24.48 -13.22 -1.29
CA GLY A 34 25.85 -13.28 -1.82
C GLY A 34 26.62 -11.97 -1.71
N SER A 35 27.85 -12.06 -1.23
CA SER A 35 28.86 -11.00 -1.26
C SER A 35 29.97 -11.46 -2.20
N GLN A 36 30.38 -10.57 -3.11
CA GLN A 36 31.51 -10.82 -4.00
C GLN A 36 32.70 -10.00 -3.51
N ILE A 37 33.83 -10.67 -3.31
CA ILE A 37 35.07 -10.08 -2.82
C ILE A 37 36.01 -9.87 -4.01
N LEU A 38 36.59 -8.68 -4.09
CA LEU A 38 37.59 -8.31 -5.08
C LEU A 38 38.90 -7.92 -4.39
N ASN A 39 39.94 -8.73 -4.59
CA ASN A 39 41.32 -8.36 -4.31
C ASN A 39 41.86 -7.60 -5.51
N LEU A 40 41.88 -6.27 -5.40
CA LEU A 40 42.28 -5.38 -6.49
C LEU A 40 43.65 -4.77 -6.18
N LYS A 41 44.54 -4.79 -7.17
CA LYS A 41 45.80 -4.04 -7.14
C LYS A 41 45.89 -3.03 -8.26
N GLY A 42 46.50 -1.88 -7.98
CA GLY A 42 46.83 -0.85 -8.96
C GLY A 42 47.93 0.09 -8.47
N VAL A 43 48.62 0.73 -9.40
CA VAL A 43 49.69 1.71 -9.10
C VAL A 43 49.39 3.00 -9.82
N LEU A 44 49.67 4.14 -9.19
CA LEU A 44 49.51 5.47 -9.76
C LEU A 44 50.87 5.97 -10.25
N GLN A 45 51.00 6.21 -11.55
CA GLN A 45 52.30 6.58 -12.12
C GLN A 45 52.88 7.80 -11.43
N ALA A 46 52.09 8.85 -11.23
CA ALA A 46 52.61 10.09 -10.69
C ALA A 46 53.07 9.95 -9.23
N ALA A 47 52.43 9.07 -8.45
CA ALA A 47 52.89 8.72 -7.10
C ALA A 47 54.20 7.91 -7.08
N THR A 48 54.60 7.29 -8.21
CA THR A 48 55.91 6.63 -8.34
C THR A 48 57.04 7.58 -8.77
N ILE A 49 56.70 8.73 -9.37
CA ILE A 49 57.69 9.71 -9.84
C ILE A 49 58.41 10.36 -8.65
N THR A 50 57.67 10.67 -7.59
CA THR A 50 58.18 11.32 -6.36
C THR A 50 58.48 10.33 -5.23
N ALA A 51 58.41 9.03 -5.51
CA ALA A 51 58.63 7.98 -4.52
C ALA A 51 60.09 7.90 -4.05
N ILE A 52 60.28 7.79 -2.73
CA ILE A 52 61.56 7.38 -2.14
C ILE A 52 61.53 5.86 -1.99
N GLY A 53 62.24 5.15 -2.87
CA GLY A 53 62.29 3.69 -2.92
C GLY A 53 61.47 3.08 -4.06
N SER A 54 60.98 1.84 -3.87
CA SER A 54 60.23 1.09 -4.90
C SER A 54 58.70 1.13 -4.72
N LEU A 55 58.20 1.93 -3.77
CA LEU A 55 56.79 2.01 -3.42
C LEU A 55 56.27 3.45 -3.60
N MET A 56 55.05 3.61 -4.13
CA MET A 56 54.36 4.90 -4.29
C MET A 56 54.52 5.84 -3.09
N THR A 57 54.62 7.15 -3.30
CA THR A 57 54.68 8.12 -2.21
C THR A 57 53.38 8.15 -1.40
N ASP A 58 53.48 8.30 -0.08
CA ASP A 58 52.36 8.54 0.84
C ASP A 58 52.39 9.96 1.43
N GLN A 59 52.92 10.92 0.68
CA GLN A 59 53.13 12.29 1.16
C GLN A 59 51.82 13.00 1.57
N LEU A 60 50.72 12.77 0.85
CA LEU A 60 49.40 13.29 1.26
C LEU A 60 48.98 12.78 2.64
N ARG A 61 49.25 11.50 2.94
CA ARG A 61 48.96 10.89 4.24
C ARG A 61 49.89 11.45 5.31
N SER A 62 51.19 11.54 5.04
CA SER A 62 52.17 12.06 6.02
C SER A 62 51.94 13.53 6.38
N GLN A 63 51.31 14.30 5.49
CA GLN A 63 50.88 15.68 5.70
C GLN A 63 49.44 15.80 6.26
N ASN A 64 48.74 14.69 6.53
CA ASN A 64 47.34 14.65 6.99
C ASN A 64 46.35 15.34 6.04
N LEU A 65 46.59 15.26 4.73
CA LEU A 65 45.73 15.88 3.70
C LEU A 65 44.67 14.95 3.15
N ILE A 66 44.80 13.62 3.30
CA ILE A 66 43.78 12.68 2.83
C ILE A 66 42.48 12.89 3.63
N PRO A 67 41.33 13.19 2.97
CA PRO A 67 40.08 13.42 3.68
C PRO A 67 39.55 12.12 4.31
N LEU A 68 38.89 12.24 5.46
CA LEU A 68 38.24 11.09 6.13
C LEU A 68 36.98 10.62 5.40
N GLN A 69 36.32 11.49 4.64
CA GLN A 69 35.22 11.13 3.77
C GLN A 69 35.73 11.02 2.34
N GLU A 70 35.21 10.04 1.60
CA GLU A 70 35.59 9.88 0.21
C GLU A 70 35.26 11.12 -0.65
N PRO A 71 36.13 11.48 -1.60
CA PRO A 71 36.01 12.73 -2.37
C PRO A 71 35.11 12.61 -3.61
N TYR A 72 34.78 11.40 -4.06
CA TYR A 72 34.17 11.15 -5.37
C TYR A 72 32.72 11.63 -5.43
N THR A 73 31.99 11.62 -4.30
CA THR A 73 30.67 12.26 -4.20
C THR A 73 30.75 13.76 -4.54
N ASN A 74 31.74 14.47 -3.99
CA ASN A 74 31.92 15.91 -4.22
C ASN A 74 32.53 16.22 -5.60
N LEU A 75 33.21 15.26 -6.22
CA LEU A 75 33.74 15.34 -7.58
C LEU A 75 32.71 14.94 -8.65
N ASN A 76 31.44 14.79 -8.29
CA ASN A 76 30.33 14.43 -9.19
C ASN A 76 30.48 13.07 -9.89
N TYR A 77 31.15 12.11 -9.27
CA TYR A 77 31.12 10.73 -9.75
C TYR A 77 29.74 10.15 -9.49
N THR A 78 29.23 9.36 -10.45
CA THR A 78 27.94 8.69 -10.26
C THR A 78 28.16 7.39 -9.49
N HIS A 79 27.63 7.33 -8.27
CA HIS A 79 27.71 6.14 -7.43
C HIS A 79 26.52 5.19 -7.69
N LEU A 80 26.79 3.88 -7.64
CA LEU A 80 25.82 2.82 -7.90
C LEU A 80 26.07 1.62 -6.97
N GLY A 81 25.40 1.60 -5.81
CA GLY A 81 25.50 0.53 -4.82
C GLY A 81 26.51 0.78 -3.69
N SER A 82 27.25 1.89 -3.75
CA SER A 82 28.13 2.41 -2.69
C SER A 82 28.07 3.95 -2.69
N GLY A 83 28.85 4.64 -1.86
CA GLY A 83 28.95 6.11 -1.82
C GLY A 83 28.87 6.70 -0.41
N GLY A 84 29.64 7.75 -0.14
CA GLY A 84 29.73 8.39 1.18
C GLY A 84 30.55 7.61 2.20
N GLU A 85 31.42 6.69 1.74
CA GLU A 85 32.33 5.94 2.59
C GLU A 85 33.23 6.87 3.42
N THR A 86 33.50 6.47 4.67
CA THR A 86 34.40 7.18 5.57
C THR A 86 35.48 6.25 6.13
N THR A 87 36.66 6.79 6.33
CA THR A 87 37.77 6.14 7.06
C THR A 87 38.06 6.91 8.36
N THR A 88 39.08 6.49 9.10
CA THR A 88 39.46 7.07 10.38
C THR A 88 40.92 7.53 10.38
N SER A 89 41.25 8.45 11.28
CA SER A 89 42.64 8.87 11.49
C SER A 89 43.56 7.72 11.91
N SER A 90 43.03 6.66 12.53
CA SER A 90 43.82 5.47 12.88
C SER A 90 44.25 4.66 11.66
N VAL A 91 43.40 4.57 10.63
CA VAL A 91 43.75 3.94 9.35
C VAL A 91 44.82 4.76 8.63
N LEU A 92 44.68 6.10 8.61
CA LEU A 92 45.66 7.00 7.98
C LEU A 92 47.00 7.12 8.76
N ALA A 93 47.03 6.66 10.02
CA ALA A 93 48.26 6.61 10.81
C ALA A 93 49.18 5.43 10.45
N VAL A 94 48.68 4.43 9.70
CA VAL A 94 49.47 3.28 9.26
C VAL A 94 50.59 3.73 8.31
N THR A 95 51.78 3.16 8.49
CA THR A 95 52.99 3.44 7.70
C THR A 95 53.55 2.17 7.05
N GLY A 96 54.60 2.30 6.23
CA GLY A 96 55.20 1.17 5.51
C GLY A 96 54.38 0.78 4.26
N ASN A 97 54.40 -0.50 3.89
CA ASN A 97 53.74 -1.00 2.69
C ASN A 97 52.23 -0.69 2.64
N ASN A 98 51.57 -0.77 3.79
CA ASN A 98 50.13 -0.59 3.91
C ASN A 98 49.73 0.87 4.16
N ALA A 99 50.66 1.82 4.09
CA ALA A 99 50.33 3.23 4.25
C ALA A 99 49.39 3.65 3.12
N ILE A 100 48.36 4.42 3.45
CA ILE A 100 47.40 4.90 2.45
C ILE A 100 48.07 5.97 1.57
N VAL A 101 48.01 5.77 0.26
CA VAL A 101 48.38 6.76 -0.76
C VAL A 101 47.19 7.68 -1.02
N ASP A 102 46.00 7.09 -1.22
CA ASP A 102 44.83 7.85 -1.65
C ASP A 102 43.49 7.09 -1.62
N TRP A 103 42.40 7.79 -1.94
CA TRP A 103 41.12 7.20 -2.32
C TRP A 103 41.08 6.82 -3.81
N VAL A 104 40.48 5.68 -4.16
CA VAL A 104 40.24 5.21 -5.54
C VAL A 104 38.78 4.82 -5.77
N PHE A 105 38.33 4.94 -7.00
CA PHE A 105 36.96 4.65 -7.41
C PHE A 105 36.93 3.43 -8.34
N VAL A 106 36.21 2.40 -7.95
CA VAL A 106 36.13 1.13 -8.66
C VAL A 106 34.75 0.97 -9.29
N GLU A 107 34.72 0.56 -10.55
CA GLU A 107 33.47 0.23 -11.24
C GLU A 107 33.49 -1.23 -11.68
N LEU A 108 32.36 -1.90 -11.55
CA LEU A 108 32.08 -3.16 -12.23
C LEU A 108 31.10 -2.87 -13.36
N ARG A 109 31.42 -3.33 -14.57
CA ARG A 109 30.60 -3.09 -15.77
C ARG A 109 30.16 -4.41 -16.41
N SER A 110 28.92 -4.49 -16.88
CA SER A 110 28.38 -5.66 -17.61
C SER A 110 28.75 -5.64 -19.10
N THR A 111 28.96 -4.45 -19.64
CA THR A 111 29.55 -4.20 -20.97
C THR A 111 30.62 -3.12 -20.80
N PRO A 112 31.49 -2.87 -21.80
CA PRO A 112 32.49 -1.81 -21.68
C PRO A 112 31.95 -0.44 -21.27
N THR A 113 30.68 -0.11 -21.51
CA THR A 113 30.08 1.21 -21.20
C THR A 113 28.95 1.19 -20.16
N GLN A 114 28.51 0.02 -19.69
CA GLN A 114 27.38 -0.10 -18.75
C GLN A 114 27.86 -0.44 -17.34
N VAL A 115 27.81 0.52 -16.42
CA VAL A 115 28.20 0.34 -15.01
C VAL A 115 27.05 -0.32 -14.24
N VAL A 116 27.39 -1.33 -13.43
CA VAL A 116 26.43 -2.13 -12.64
C VAL A 116 26.68 -2.11 -11.13
N ARG A 117 27.92 -1.81 -10.73
CA ARG A 117 28.29 -1.48 -9.35
C ARG A 117 29.43 -0.46 -9.35
N THR A 118 29.46 0.35 -8.29
CA THR A 118 30.62 1.13 -7.91
C THR A 118 31.04 0.78 -6.49
N LYS A 119 32.31 1.04 -6.17
CA LYS A 119 32.85 0.95 -4.82
C LYS A 119 33.96 1.97 -4.66
N VAL A 120 34.03 2.63 -3.51
CA VAL A 120 35.17 3.49 -3.17
C VAL A 120 36.05 2.76 -2.17
N GLY A 121 37.36 2.79 -2.42
CA GLY A 121 38.36 2.12 -1.59
C GLY A 121 39.59 3.00 -1.35
N LEU A 122 40.48 2.52 -0.48
CA LEU A 122 41.76 3.14 -0.17
C LEU A 122 42.87 2.39 -0.90
N LEU A 123 43.76 3.13 -1.56
CA LEU A 123 44.96 2.60 -2.21
C LEU A 123 46.14 2.64 -1.24
N GLN A 124 46.84 1.52 -1.08
CA GLN A 124 48.04 1.38 -0.27
C GLN A 124 49.32 1.55 -1.10
N ARG A 125 50.47 1.83 -0.44
CA ARG A 125 51.75 2.09 -1.12
C ARG A 125 52.25 0.92 -1.95
N ASP A 126 51.93 -0.31 -1.56
CA ASP A 126 52.25 -1.53 -2.32
C ASP A 126 51.26 -1.87 -3.44
N GLY A 127 50.21 -1.06 -3.58
CA GLY A 127 49.23 -1.12 -4.66
C GLY A 127 47.94 -1.85 -4.29
N ASP A 128 47.82 -2.41 -3.08
CA ASP A 128 46.58 -3.02 -2.62
C ASP A 128 45.45 -1.99 -2.50
N VAL A 129 44.27 -2.33 -3.02
CA VAL A 129 43.05 -1.54 -2.86
C VAL A 129 42.14 -2.21 -1.84
N VAL A 130 41.90 -1.52 -0.74
CA VAL A 130 41.18 -2.04 0.44
C VAL A 130 39.94 -1.21 0.75
N GLU A 131 39.06 -1.76 1.56
CA GLU A 131 37.92 -1.06 2.15
C GLU A 131 38.38 0.11 3.05
N PRO A 132 37.47 1.02 3.45
CA PRO A 132 37.80 2.14 4.34
C PRO A 132 38.35 1.74 5.73
N ASP A 133 38.31 0.45 6.09
CA ASP A 133 38.95 -0.10 7.28
C ASP A 133 40.48 -0.25 7.14
N GLY A 134 41.02 -0.04 5.93
CA GLY A 134 42.45 -0.10 5.64
C GLY A 134 43.03 -1.51 5.56
N MET A 135 42.20 -2.56 5.58
CA MET A 135 42.67 -3.94 5.66
C MET A 135 41.89 -4.91 4.77
N SER A 136 40.56 -4.81 4.74
CA SER A 136 39.72 -5.79 4.06
C SER A 136 39.74 -5.57 2.54
N PRO A 137 39.73 -6.62 1.71
CA PRO A 137 39.51 -6.46 0.28
C PRO A 137 38.11 -5.89 -0.01
N LEU A 138 37.92 -5.34 -1.22
CA LEU A 138 36.65 -4.73 -1.60
C LEU A 138 35.51 -5.75 -1.61
N ASN A 139 34.43 -5.41 -0.93
CA ASN A 139 33.24 -6.22 -0.79
C ASN A 139 32.05 -5.57 -1.54
N PHE A 140 31.58 -6.28 -2.55
CA PHE A 140 30.37 -5.96 -3.31
C PHE A 140 29.19 -6.80 -2.80
N SER A 141 28.50 -6.27 -1.80
CA SER A 141 27.26 -6.86 -1.29
C SER A 141 26.19 -6.94 -2.38
N LEU A 142 25.44 -8.04 -2.40
CA LEU A 142 24.30 -8.25 -3.30
C LEU A 142 24.68 -8.27 -4.79
N LEU A 143 25.96 -8.45 -5.13
CA LEU A 143 26.42 -8.62 -6.50
C LEU A 143 26.21 -10.09 -6.95
N PRO A 144 25.57 -10.34 -8.11
CA PRO A 144 25.46 -11.68 -8.67
C PRO A 144 26.84 -12.33 -8.89
N SER A 145 26.87 -13.67 -8.87
CA SER A 145 27.99 -14.38 -9.50
C SER A 145 27.79 -14.32 -11.01
N ASP A 146 28.66 -13.61 -11.72
CA ASP A 146 28.62 -13.40 -13.17
C ASP A 146 30.00 -12.91 -13.63
N THR A 147 30.14 -12.56 -14.91
CA THR A 147 31.33 -11.91 -15.45
C THR A 147 31.17 -10.39 -15.49
N TYR A 148 32.19 -9.66 -15.04
CA TYR A 148 32.22 -8.20 -15.06
C TYR A 148 33.55 -7.68 -15.55
N TYR A 149 33.53 -6.58 -16.30
CA TYR A 149 34.72 -5.77 -16.49
C TYR A 149 35.02 -5.04 -15.19
N VAL A 150 36.26 -5.09 -14.74
CA VAL A 150 36.72 -4.35 -13.56
C VAL A 150 37.42 -3.09 -14.04
N VAL A 151 37.03 -1.94 -13.51
CA VAL A 151 37.63 -0.64 -13.82
C VAL A 151 38.19 -0.04 -12.54
N LEU A 152 39.44 0.40 -12.57
CA LEU A 152 40.05 1.21 -11.53
C LEU A 152 40.19 2.64 -12.04
N ARG A 153 39.64 3.59 -11.28
CA ARG A 153 39.67 5.02 -11.55
C ARG A 153 40.27 5.75 -10.36
N HIS A 154 40.84 6.91 -10.64
CA HIS A 154 41.39 7.83 -9.65
C HIS A 154 41.08 9.27 -10.06
N ARG A 155 41.14 10.21 -9.12
CA ARG A 155 40.73 11.60 -9.32
C ARG A 155 41.47 12.33 -10.44
N ASN A 156 42.74 12.00 -10.70
CA ASN A 156 43.59 12.69 -11.67
C ASN A 156 44.47 11.77 -12.51
N HIS A 157 44.08 10.50 -12.63
CA HIS A 157 44.73 9.52 -13.51
C HIS A 157 43.75 9.02 -14.58
N LEU A 158 44.28 8.54 -15.68
CA LEU A 158 43.49 7.80 -16.68
C LEU A 158 43.05 6.45 -16.10
N PRO A 159 41.78 6.08 -16.27
CA PRO A 159 41.28 4.81 -15.77
C PRO A 159 41.84 3.63 -16.55
N VAL A 160 41.87 2.47 -15.90
CA VAL A 160 42.24 1.19 -16.51
C VAL A 160 41.09 0.19 -16.35
N MET A 161 40.88 -0.65 -17.36
CA MET A 161 39.83 -1.69 -17.36
C MET A 161 40.42 -3.01 -17.83
N THR A 162 39.94 -4.13 -17.29
CA THR A 162 40.29 -5.47 -17.79
C THR A 162 39.92 -5.63 -19.26
N GLN A 163 40.74 -6.31 -20.06
CA GLN A 163 40.47 -6.49 -21.49
C GLN A 163 39.19 -7.29 -21.73
N ASN A 164 39.00 -8.34 -20.93
CA ASN A 164 37.81 -9.19 -20.94
C ASN A 164 37.09 -9.08 -19.59
N ALA A 165 35.81 -9.46 -19.57
CA ALA A 165 35.07 -9.60 -18.32
C ALA A 165 35.66 -10.75 -17.48
N VAL A 166 35.81 -10.52 -16.18
CA VAL A 166 36.35 -11.46 -15.19
C VAL A 166 35.20 -12.12 -14.45
N THR A 167 35.29 -13.43 -14.22
CA THR A 167 34.27 -14.18 -13.45
C THR A 167 34.34 -13.86 -11.96
N PHE A 168 33.21 -13.48 -11.38
CA PHE A 168 33.00 -13.32 -9.95
C PHE A 168 32.19 -14.48 -9.40
N SER A 169 32.79 -15.27 -8.50
CA SER A 169 32.15 -16.45 -7.87
C SER A 169 32.59 -16.64 -6.42
N GLY A 170 32.60 -15.55 -5.65
CA GLY A 170 33.13 -15.49 -4.28
C GLY A 170 34.30 -14.52 -4.22
N ASN A 171 35.53 -15.04 -4.25
CA ASN A 171 36.75 -14.24 -4.22
C ASN A 171 37.38 -14.15 -5.62
N THR A 172 37.60 -12.92 -6.09
CA THR A 172 38.18 -12.60 -7.40
C THR A 172 39.42 -11.75 -7.22
N THR A 173 40.47 -11.99 -8.00
CA THR A 173 41.69 -11.18 -7.99
C THR A 173 41.87 -10.50 -9.33
N VAL A 174 42.14 -9.19 -9.32
CA VAL A 174 42.57 -8.41 -10.48
C VAL A 174 43.76 -7.57 -10.06
N ASP A 175 44.87 -7.72 -10.77
CA ASP A 175 46.10 -6.99 -10.46
C ASP A 175 46.53 -6.17 -11.67
N PHE A 176 46.19 -4.89 -11.69
CA PHE A 176 46.61 -3.97 -12.75
C PHE A 176 48.09 -3.58 -12.68
N SER A 177 48.82 -3.91 -11.61
CA SER A 177 50.26 -3.69 -11.54
C SER A 177 51.07 -4.77 -12.28
N SER A 178 50.47 -5.95 -12.49
CA SER A 178 51.07 -7.03 -13.27
C SER A 178 50.94 -6.81 -14.78
N SER A 179 52.04 -6.94 -15.51
CA SER A 179 52.06 -6.92 -16.98
C SER A 179 51.31 -8.11 -17.62
N SER A 180 50.96 -9.14 -16.84
CA SER A 180 50.13 -10.25 -17.31
C SER A 180 48.64 -9.91 -17.38
N THR A 181 48.19 -8.85 -16.70
CA THR A 181 46.79 -8.43 -16.70
C THR A 181 46.52 -7.63 -17.97
N LEU A 182 45.88 -8.27 -18.94
CA LEU A 182 45.53 -7.61 -20.20
C LEU A 182 44.45 -6.56 -19.96
N THR A 183 44.64 -5.38 -20.56
CA THR A 183 43.80 -4.22 -20.37
C THR A 183 43.07 -3.82 -21.66
N TYR A 184 41.88 -3.26 -21.49
CA TYR A 184 41.02 -2.86 -22.60
C TYR A 184 41.67 -1.75 -23.44
N GLY A 185 41.46 -1.79 -24.76
CA GLY A 185 42.04 -0.81 -25.69
C GLY A 185 43.49 -1.09 -26.11
N ALA A 186 44.19 -2.04 -25.46
CA ALA A 186 45.57 -2.39 -25.81
C ALA A 186 45.74 -3.02 -27.21
N ALA A 187 44.66 -3.53 -27.81
CA ALA A 187 44.69 -4.33 -29.05
C ALA A 187 44.69 -3.53 -30.37
N GLY A 188 45.16 -2.26 -30.40
CA GLY A 188 45.19 -1.56 -31.70
C GLY A 188 45.86 -0.21 -31.81
N THR A 189 45.91 0.65 -30.78
CA THR A 189 46.57 1.98 -30.90
C THR A 189 46.88 2.67 -29.56
N VAL A 190 46.29 2.21 -28.45
CA VAL A 190 46.40 2.87 -27.14
C VAL A 190 47.32 2.07 -26.21
N ILE A 191 48.14 2.78 -25.45
CA ILE A 191 48.96 2.21 -24.37
C ILE A 191 48.27 2.61 -23.05
N PRO A 192 47.42 1.75 -22.47
CA PRO A 192 46.52 2.15 -21.38
C PRO A 192 47.21 2.35 -20.03
N GLN A 193 48.47 1.93 -19.88
CA GLN A 193 49.24 2.00 -18.64
C GLN A 193 50.70 2.38 -18.87
N ALA A 194 51.30 3.04 -17.89
CA ALA A 194 52.72 3.37 -17.84
C ALA A 194 53.53 2.23 -17.22
N ASN A 195 54.80 2.10 -17.63
CA ASN A 195 55.75 1.21 -16.96
C ASN A 195 56.51 1.99 -15.87
N THR A 196 56.55 1.46 -14.65
CA THR A 196 57.19 2.07 -13.47
C THR A 196 58.07 1.06 -12.75
N SER A 197 58.85 1.52 -11.76
CA SER A 197 59.64 0.62 -10.91
C SER A 197 58.80 -0.37 -10.08
N GLN A 198 57.52 -0.06 -9.85
CA GLN A 198 56.58 -0.91 -9.11
C GLN A 198 55.69 -1.75 -10.04
N GLY A 199 55.94 -1.72 -11.36
CA GLY A 199 55.15 -2.43 -12.36
C GLY A 199 54.29 -1.49 -13.22
N MET A 200 53.19 -2.02 -13.75
CA MET A 200 52.27 -1.25 -14.60
C MET A 200 51.44 -0.27 -13.75
N ALA A 201 51.31 0.96 -14.20
CA ALA A 201 50.61 2.02 -13.47
C ALA A 201 49.59 2.75 -14.34
N LEU A 202 48.57 3.31 -13.72
CA LEU A 202 47.65 4.24 -14.38
C LEU A 202 48.42 5.49 -14.77
N TRP A 203 48.18 6.02 -15.97
CA TRP A 203 48.78 7.28 -16.42
C TRP A 203 48.28 8.45 -15.58
N GLY A 204 49.18 9.28 -15.07
CA GLY A 204 48.81 10.50 -14.33
C GLY A 204 48.49 11.69 -15.23
N GLY A 205 48.02 12.78 -14.63
CA GLY A 205 47.88 14.08 -15.29
C GLY A 205 46.53 14.37 -15.93
N ASN A 206 45.51 13.53 -15.70
CA ASN A 206 44.14 13.75 -16.16
C ASN A 206 43.38 14.66 -15.19
N VAL A 207 43.79 15.92 -15.11
CA VAL A 207 43.32 16.87 -14.08
C VAL A 207 41.84 17.25 -14.25
N ASP A 208 41.34 17.28 -15.48
CA ASP A 208 39.96 17.65 -15.79
C ASP A 208 38.98 16.46 -15.82
N GLY A 209 39.49 15.23 -15.75
CA GLY A 209 38.70 14.01 -15.72
C GLY A 209 38.11 13.60 -17.07
N ASN A 210 38.61 14.13 -18.20
CA ASN A 210 38.04 13.93 -19.54
C ASN A 210 38.43 12.62 -20.24
N TYR A 211 39.11 11.69 -19.54
CA TYR A 211 39.63 10.41 -20.06
C TYR A 211 40.81 10.55 -21.04
N GLN A 212 41.44 11.72 -21.09
CA GLN A 212 42.58 12.03 -21.93
C GLN A 212 43.63 12.83 -21.12
N VAL A 213 44.86 12.84 -21.62
CA VAL A 213 45.92 13.73 -21.09
C VAL A 213 46.60 14.41 -22.28
N SER A 214 46.54 15.73 -22.27
CA SER A 214 46.98 16.65 -23.29
C SER A 214 47.48 17.94 -22.63
N ALA A 215 48.53 18.55 -23.18
CA ALA A 215 49.12 19.72 -22.54
C ALA A 215 48.12 20.89 -22.42
N ASN A 216 47.36 21.18 -23.49
CA ASN A 216 46.50 22.36 -23.52
C ASN A 216 45.33 22.29 -22.53
N ALA A 217 44.57 21.19 -22.53
CA ALA A 217 43.43 21.06 -21.64
C ALA A 217 43.89 21.00 -20.17
N GLU A 218 45.02 20.32 -19.90
CA GLU A 218 45.38 19.99 -18.52
C GLU A 218 46.04 21.20 -17.85
N TYR A 219 46.78 21.99 -18.63
CA TYR A 219 47.30 23.28 -18.16
C TYR A 219 46.19 24.29 -17.93
N THR A 220 45.15 24.29 -18.77
CA THR A 220 43.97 25.14 -18.58
C THR A 220 43.21 24.74 -17.30
N ALA A 221 43.05 23.44 -17.05
CA ALA A 221 42.44 22.92 -15.83
C ALA A 221 43.25 23.31 -14.58
N LEU A 222 44.58 23.14 -14.60
CA LEU A 222 45.47 23.56 -13.51
C LEU A 222 45.40 25.07 -13.26
N TYR A 223 45.44 25.88 -14.32
CA TYR A 223 45.30 27.34 -14.21
C TYR A 223 44.01 27.69 -13.46
N ASN A 224 42.88 27.11 -13.89
CA ASN A 224 41.58 27.37 -13.29
C ASN A 224 41.51 26.92 -11.82
N ILE A 225 42.10 25.78 -11.46
CA ILE A 225 42.17 25.31 -10.06
C ILE A 225 42.94 26.33 -9.22
N VAL A 226 44.11 26.76 -9.67
CA VAL A 226 44.96 27.70 -8.93
C VAL A 226 44.34 29.09 -8.83
N THR A 227 43.81 29.64 -9.92
CA THR A 227 43.22 30.99 -9.91
C THR A 227 41.93 31.08 -9.12
N ASN A 228 41.17 29.97 -9.03
CA ASN A 228 39.93 29.91 -8.26
C ASN A 228 40.11 29.27 -6.88
N ALA A 229 41.35 28.99 -6.48
CA ALA A 229 41.65 28.37 -5.20
C ALA A 229 41.13 29.23 -4.03
N PRO A 230 40.51 28.61 -3.00
CA PRO A 230 40.15 29.31 -1.77
C PRO A 230 41.38 30.03 -1.18
N GLY A 231 41.28 31.34 -1.00
CA GLY A 231 42.39 32.18 -0.52
C GLY A 231 43.17 32.92 -1.61
N ASN A 232 42.97 32.62 -2.89
CA ASN A 232 43.56 33.36 -4.01
C ASN A 232 42.67 34.52 -4.48
N PHE A 233 42.40 35.48 -3.59
CA PHE A 233 41.45 36.59 -3.85
C PHE A 233 41.83 37.52 -5.01
N LEU A 234 43.07 37.44 -5.50
CA LEU A 234 43.57 38.24 -6.62
C LEU A 234 43.75 37.39 -7.90
N ASN A 235 43.28 36.14 -7.90
CA ASN A 235 43.35 35.21 -9.03
C ASN A 235 44.77 35.11 -9.62
N ARG A 236 45.79 35.12 -8.76
CA ARG A 236 47.19 35.10 -9.19
C ARG A 236 47.56 33.71 -9.71
N PRO A 237 48.13 33.58 -10.92
CA PRO A 237 48.48 32.27 -11.48
C PRO A 237 49.65 31.58 -10.76
N ASN A 238 50.49 32.34 -10.04
CA ASN A 238 51.60 31.82 -9.24
C ASN A 238 51.21 31.53 -7.78
N TYR A 239 49.91 31.52 -7.46
CA TYR A 239 49.45 31.11 -6.14
C TYR A 239 49.72 29.61 -5.93
N VAL A 240 50.10 29.25 -4.71
CA VAL A 240 50.34 27.86 -4.31
C VAL A 240 49.12 27.39 -3.54
N TYR A 241 48.32 26.52 -4.15
CA TYR A 241 47.15 25.97 -3.48
C TYR A 241 47.55 24.74 -2.66
N SER A 242 47.56 24.88 -1.33
CA SER A 242 47.92 23.77 -0.42
C SER A 242 46.68 22.99 0.00
N GLY A 243 46.73 21.67 -0.12
CA GLY A 243 45.65 20.77 0.31
C GLY A 243 45.42 19.62 -0.65
N TYR A 244 44.37 18.86 -0.38
CA TYR A 244 43.93 17.75 -1.22
C TYR A 244 43.21 18.27 -2.46
N SER A 245 43.81 18.08 -3.64
CA SER A 245 43.38 18.69 -4.90
C SER A 245 43.48 17.70 -6.06
N VAL A 246 42.57 17.82 -7.02
CA VAL A 246 42.68 17.08 -8.30
C VAL A 246 43.85 17.57 -9.14
N GLY A 247 44.27 18.83 -8.95
CA GLY A 247 45.41 19.42 -9.65
C GLY A 247 46.77 19.08 -9.08
N ASP A 248 46.85 18.44 -7.90
CA ASP A 248 48.11 17.94 -7.35
C ASP A 248 48.47 16.61 -8.03
N VAL A 249 49.24 16.71 -9.11
CA VAL A 249 49.61 15.58 -9.95
C VAL A 249 50.74 14.79 -9.29
N ASP A 250 51.68 15.45 -8.61
CA ASP A 250 52.87 14.83 -8.04
C ASP A 250 52.72 14.35 -6.57
N PHE A 251 51.53 14.53 -5.99
CA PHE A 251 51.15 14.14 -4.63
C PHE A 251 51.93 14.91 -3.56
N SER A 252 52.37 16.13 -3.87
CA SER A 252 53.16 16.94 -2.96
C SER A 252 52.35 17.61 -1.85
N GLY A 253 51.02 17.65 -1.99
CA GLY A 253 50.08 18.41 -1.17
C GLY A 253 49.95 19.88 -1.60
N GLN A 254 50.54 20.26 -2.74
CA GLN A 254 50.52 21.60 -3.30
C GLN A 254 50.19 21.55 -4.78
N THR A 255 49.15 22.26 -5.22
CA THR A 255 48.84 22.48 -6.63
C THR A 255 49.43 23.82 -7.10
N VAL A 256 50.33 23.76 -8.09
CA VAL A 256 51.09 24.91 -8.59
C VAL A 256 51.07 24.97 -10.12
N TYR A 257 50.54 26.05 -10.69
CA TYR A 257 50.46 26.25 -12.14
C TYR A 257 51.74 26.87 -12.75
N THR A 258 52.40 27.80 -12.06
CA THR A 258 53.65 28.42 -12.53
C THR A 258 54.59 28.74 -11.38
N GLY A 259 55.89 28.62 -11.62
CA GLY A 259 56.94 28.82 -10.63
C GLY A 259 57.78 27.56 -10.43
N ALA A 260 58.50 27.48 -9.31
CA ALA A 260 59.21 26.27 -8.93
C ALA A 260 58.22 25.16 -8.53
N ASN A 261 58.56 23.90 -8.82
CA ASN A 261 57.77 22.71 -8.45
C ASN A 261 56.32 22.76 -8.97
N THR A 262 56.14 23.14 -10.24
CA THR A 262 54.82 23.18 -10.87
C THR A 262 54.34 21.80 -11.33
N ASP A 263 53.03 21.52 -11.16
CA ASP A 263 52.32 20.35 -11.69
C ASP A 263 52.26 20.31 -13.23
N VAL A 264 52.60 21.40 -13.90
CA VAL A 264 52.81 21.42 -15.36
C VAL A 264 53.97 20.50 -15.76
N THR A 265 55.01 20.41 -14.92
CA THR A 265 56.22 19.62 -15.19
C THR A 265 55.94 18.11 -15.25
N PRO A 266 55.29 17.48 -14.24
CA PRO A 266 54.95 16.06 -14.33
C PRO A 266 54.01 15.75 -15.50
N ILE A 267 53.04 16.62 -15.82
CA ILE A 267 52.18 16.43 -17.00
C ILE A 267 53.00 16.43 -18.30
N TYR A 268 53.88 17.42 -18.47
CA TYR A 268 54.78 17.49 -19.62
C TYR A 268 55.63 16.22 -19.75
N ASN A 269 56.23 15.77 -18.64
CA ASN A 269 57.08 14.57 -18.62
C ASN A 269 56.27 13.31 -18.97
N ILE A 270 55.04 13.20 -18.51
CA ILE A 270 54.15 12.07 -18.84
C ILE A 270 53.86 12.03 -20.34
N ILE A 271 53.51 13.16 -20.95
CA ILE A 271 53.21 13.25 -22.39
C ILE A 271 54.47 13.02 -23.24
N SER A 272 55.58 13.66 -22.85
CA SER A 272 56.84 13.59 -23.60
C SER A 272 57.43 12.17 -23.58
N ASN A 273 57.39 11.49 -22.44
CA ASN A 273 57.94 10.14 -22.29
C ASN A 273 56.94 9.03 -22.65
N HIS A 274 55.73 9.37 -23.09
CA HIS A 274 54.76 8.35 -23.50
C HIS A 274 55.31 7.58 -24.71
N PRO A 275 55.36 6.22 -24.71
CA PRO A 275 56.01 5.47 -25.80
C PRO A 275 55.38 5.68 -27.18
N GLY A 276 54.10 6.07 -27.23
CA GLY A 276 53.40 6.46 -28.45
C GLY A 276 53.78 7.85 -29.00
N ASN A 277 54.44 8.71 -28.22
CA ASN A 277 54.87 10.05 -28.61
C ASN A 277 56.30 10.06 -29.18
N PHE A 278 56.62 9.11 -30.05
CA PHE A 278 57.97 8.92 -30.59
C PHE A 278 58.49 10.09 -31.45
N LEU A 279 57.60 11.03 -31.85
CA LEU A 279 57.97 12.27 -32.54
C LEU A 279 58.13 13.48 -31.60
N ASN A 280 57.95 13.29 -30.29
CA ASN A 280 57.97 14.36 -29.28
C ASN A 280 57.03 15.53 -29.63
N SER A 281 55.82 15.21 -30.11
CA SER A 281 54.81 16.21 -30.41
C SER A 281 54.28 16.85 -29.13
N SER A 282 54.25 18.18 -29.09
CA SER A 282 53.67 18.96 -27.99
C SER A 282 52.14 18.89 -27.95
N SER A 283 51.50 18.45 -29.04
CA SER A 283 50.05 18.23 -29.14
C SER A 283 49.66 16.76 -28.99
N PHE A 284 50.58 15.89 -28.56
CA PHE A 284 50.26 14.49 -28.33
C PHE A 284 49.22 14.34 -27.23
N VAL A 285 48.25 13.46 -27.46
CA VAL A 285 47.17 13.18 -26.52
C VAL A 285 47.25 11.71 -26.12
N ILE A 286 47.38 11.46 -24.82
CA ILE A 286 47.25 10.13 -24.25
C ILE A 286 45.75 9.85 -24.06
N GLN A 287 45.29 8.70 -24.53
CA GLN A 287 43.89 8.25 -24.38
C GLN A 287 43.86 7.11 -23.36
N SER A 288 42.86 7.06 -22.48
CA SER A 288 42.75 5.94 -21.51
C SER A 288 42.48 4.58 -22.17
N GLY A 289 41.86 4.55 -23.35
CA GLY A 289 41.35 3.34 -23.99
C GLY A 289 40.06 2.80 -23.38
N VAL A 290 39.70 3.21 -22.15
CA VAL A 290 38.46 2.87 -21.47
C VAL A 290 37.35 3.83 -21.91
N PRO A 291 36.23 3.33 -22.46
CA PRO A 291 35.14 4.23 -22.87
C PRO A 291 34.42 4.80 -21.64
N ALA A 292 33.89 6.02 -21.77
CA ALA A 292 33.07 6.62 -20.73
C ALA A 292 31.76 5.83 -20.53
N PRO A 293 31.22 5.73 -19.29
CA PRO A 293 29.94 5.11 -19.03
C PRO A 293 28.80 5.79 -19.81
N THR A 294 27.96 5.00 -20.47
CA THR A 294 26.74 5.50 -21.14
C THR A 294 25.48 5.26 -20.31
N SER A 295 25.55 4.38 -19.30
CA SER A 295 24.44 4.08 -18.40
C SER A 295 24.90 3.48 -17.08
N TYR A 296 24.12 3.70 -16.02
CA TYR A 296 24.32 3.19 -14.67
C TYR A 296 23.08 2.39 -14.27
N ASN A 297 23.18 1.06 -14.29
CA ASN A 297 22.07 0.15 -14.06
C ASN A 297 22.43 -0.85 -12.98
N LEU A 298 21.94 -0.65 -11.76
CA LEU A 298 22.26 -1.52 -10.62
C LEU A 298 21.83 -2.97 -10.93
N VAL A 299 22.79 -3.89 -11.13
CA VAL A 299 22.49 -5.32 -11.28
C VAL A 299 22.60 -5.99 -9.91
N GLN A 300 21.49 -6.33 -9.30
CA GLN A 300 21.49 -7.18 -8.10
C GLN A 300 21.40 -8.64 -8.49
N GLY A 301 22.02 -9.52 -7.69
CA GLY A 301 21.98 -10.98 -7.83
C GLY A 301 20.69 -11.48 -8.46
N GLY A 302 20.79 -12.03 -9.67
CA GLY A 302 19.65 -12.70 -10.30
C GLY A 302 19.25 -13.87 -9.42
N SER A 303 18.04 -13.79 -8.89
CA SER A 303 17.35 -14.92 -8.32
C SER A 303 17.20 -15.99 -9.41
N THR A 304 17.73 -17.19 -9.20
CA THR A 304 17.20 -18.38 -9.88
C THR A 304 15.70 -18.49 -9.57
N SER A 305 14.93 -19.28 -10.31
CA SER A 305 13.46 -19.39 -10.13
C SER A 305 13.02 -19.70 -8.68
N GLY A 306 13.94 -20.13 -7.79
CA GLY A 306 13.72 -20.31 -6.36
C GLY A 306 13.98 -19.08 -5.45
N ASP A 307 14.56 -17.97 -5.93
CA ASP A 307 14.95 -16.83 -5.07
C ASP A 307 14.04 -15.59 -5.18
N TYR A 308 12.94 -15.66 -5.95
CA TYR A 308 11.86 -14.69 -5.82
C TYR A 308 11.16 -14.88 -4.47
N LEU A 309 10.78 -13.79 -3.79
CA LEU A 309 9.91 -13.86 -2.61
C LEU A 309 8.48 -14.19 -3.00
N GLN A 310 8.11 -13.80 -4.21
CA GLN A 310 6.79 -13.99 -4.78
C GLN A 310 6.81 -13.69 -6.28
N VAL A 311 6.05 -14.46 -7.04
CA VAL A 311 5.60 -14.08 -8.38
C VAL A 311 4.10 -13.78 -8.31
N VAL A 312 3.66 -12.80 -9.09
CA VAL A 312 2.25 -12.43 -9.23
C VAL A 312 1.91 -12.47 -10.71
N ASP A 313 1.13 -13.46 -11.09
CA ASP A 313 0.59 -13.64 -12.43
C ASP A 313 -0.75 -12.95 -12.56
N LEU A 314 -0.92 -12.18 -13.62
CA LEU A 314 -2.11 -11.39 -13.90
C LEU A 314 -2.77 -11.89 -15.17
N ALA A 315 -4.08 -12.09 -15.10
CA ALA A 315 -4.92 -12.31 -16.26
C ALA A 315 -6.04 -11.28 -16.32
N TYR A 316 -6.47 -11.02 -17.55
CA TYR A 316 -7.38 -9.94 -17.88
C TYR A 316 -8.65 -10.48 -18.53
N HIS A 317 -9.76 -9.83 -18.22
CA HIS A 317 -10.97 -9.92 -19.00
C HIS A 317 -10.73 -9.41 -20.43
N ILE A 318 -11.52 -9.89 -21.39
CA ILE A 318 -11.44 -9.44 -22.80
C ILE A 318 -11.66 -7.92 -22.95
N ARG A 319 -12.29 -7.27 -21.96
CA ARG A 319 -12.53 -5.82 -21.90
C ARG A 319 -11.47 -5.04 -21.10
N GLY A 320 -10.36 -5.69 -20.74
CA GLY A 320 -9.17 -5.03 -20.18
C GLY A 320 -9.10 -4.90 -18.66
N SER A 321 -10.16 -5.24 -17.91
CA SER A 321 -10.09 -5.33 -16.44
C SER A 321 -9.27 -6.55 -16.00
N VAL A 322 -8.50 -6.43 -14.92
CA VAL A 322 -7.88 -7.60 -14.27
C VAL A 322 -9.02 -8.49 -13.75
N ASN A 323 -9.03 -9.76 -14.15
CA ASN A 323 -10.01 -10.73 -13.66
C ASN A 323 -9.36 -11.88 -12.89
N CYS A 324 -8.03 -12.04 -12.93
CA CYS A 324 -7.34 -13.09 -12.22
C CYS A 324 -5.97 -12.66 -11.72
N ILE A 325 -5.65 -13.13 -10.52
CA ILE A 325 -4.34 -13.07 -9.88
C ILE A 325 -3.99 -14.49 -9.44
N ASN A 326 -2.84 -15.01 -9.88
CA ASN A 326 -2.35 -16.36 -9.56
C ASN A 326 -3.42 -17.43 -9.81
N CYS A 327 -3.80 -17.56 -11.08
CA CYS A 327 -4.80 -18.52 -11.53
C CYS A 327 -4.19 -19.54 -12.48
N ASN A 328 -4.71 -20.77 -12.44
CA ASN A 328 -4.34 -21.77 -13.43
C ASN A 328 -4.92 -21.42 -14.82
N ALA A 329 -4.57 -22.22 -15.83
CA ALA A 329 -5.03 -22.01 -17.21
C ALA A 329 -6.57 -22.00 -17.37
N SER A 330 -7.31 -22.59 -16.42
CA SER A 330 -8.77 -22.60 -16.39
C SER A 330 -9.37 -21.41 -15.64
N GLY A 331 -8.56 -20.45 -15.18
CA GLY A 331 -9.02 -19.27 -14.45
C GLY A 331 -9.35 -19.53 -12.97
N VAL A 332 -8.92 -20.66 -12.40
CA VAL A 332 -9.18 -21.00 -11.00
C VAL A 332 -8.05 -20.45 -10.12
N PRO A 333 -8.35 -19.67 -9.04
CA PRO A 333 -7.34 -19.20 -8.09
C PRO A 333 -6.54 -20.37 -7.49
N THR A 334 -5.25 -20.43 -7.81
CA THR A 334 -4.39 -21.55 -7.44
C THR A 334 -3.04 -20.99 -7.00
N LEU A 335 -2.62 -21.32 -5.78
CA LEU A 335 -1.31 -20.93 -5.29
C LEU A 335 -0.25 -21.89 -5.82
N ASN A 336 0.73 -21.37 -6.54
CA ASN A 336 1.89 -22.12 -6.96
C ASN A 336 3.01 -22.02 -5.90
N ALA A 337 3.37 -23.16 -5.30
CA ALA A 337 4.40 -23.21 -4.26
C ALA A 337 5.80 -22.88 -4.81
N ALA A 338 6.08 -23.21 -6.07
CA ALA A 338 7.37 -22.89 -6.71
C ALA A 338 7.54 -21.38 -6.93
N GLU A 339 6.44 -20.66 -7.10
CA GLU A 339 6.40 -19.20 -7.30
C GLU A 339 6.19 -18.42 -5.99
N LYS A 340 6.04 -19.13 -4.87
CA LYS A 340 5.81 -18.59 -3.51
C LYS A 340 4.59 -17.64 -3.46
N ASP A 341 3.52 -18.04 -4.13
CA ASP A 341 2.27 -17.30 -4.12
C ASP A 341 1.70 -17.21 -2.70
N VAL A 342 1.44 -15.99 -2.23
CA VAL A 342 0.80 -15.79 -0.93
C VAL A 342 -0.71 -15.62 -1.04
N PHE A 343 -1.19 -15.29 -2.24
CA PHE A 343 -2.56 -14.89 -2.50
C PHE A 343 -2.93 -15.20 -3.96
N ALA A 344 -4.18 -15.59 -4.18
CA ALA A 344 -4.80 -15.78 -5.48
C ALA A 344 -6.23 -15.23 -5.46
N LEU A 345 -6.68 -14.65 -6.57
CA LEU A 345 -7.98 -14.00 -6.70
C LEU A 345 -8.55 -14.20 -8.10
N ARG A 346 -9.85 -14.49 -8.18
CA ARG A 346 -10.66 -14.46 -9.39
C ARG A 346 -11.80 -13.48 -9.17
N LEU A 347 -11.99 -12.60 -10.13
CA LEU A 347 -13.18 -11.75 -10.27
C LEU A 347 -13.96 -12.22 -11.49
N ASP A 348 -15.17 -12.68 -11.25
CA ASP A 348 -16.16 -12.90 -12.29
C ASP A 348 -17.04 -11.65 -12.38
N PHE A 349 -17.37 -11.25 -13.60
CA PHE A 349 -18.20 -10.10 -13.86
C PHE A 349 -19.61 -10.54 -14.27
N HIS A 350 -20.59 -9.65 -14.17
CA HIS A 350 -21.90 -9.89 -14.76
C HIS A 350 -21.77 -9.98 -16.28
N ASP A 351 -21.89 -11.20 -16.80
CA ASP A 351 -21.89 -11.50 -18.23
C ASP A 351 -22.88 -12.64 -18.49
N ASP A 352 -24.11 -12.30 -18.86
CA ASP A 352 -25.16 -13.25 -19.23
C ASP A 352 -25.30 -13.40 -20.75
N ASN A 353 -24.23 -13.10 -21.51
CA ASN A 353 -24.19 -13.00 -22.97
C ASN A 353 -25.14 -11.95 -23.58
N ARG A 354 -25.86 -11.14 -22.78
CA ARG A 354 -26.76 -10.06 -23.25
C ARG A 354 -26.42 -8.71 -22.64
N TYR A 355 -25.87 -8.67 -21.43
CA TYR A 355 -25.60 -7.45 -20.69
C TYR A 355 -24.27 -7.56 -19.91
N TYR A 356 -23.39 -6.58 -20.13
CA TYR A 356 -22.16 -6.39 -19.35
C TYR A 356 -22.13 -4.95 -18.84
N ASN A 357 -22.27 -4.77 -17.54
CA ASN A 357 -22.18 -3.46 -16.85
C ASN A 357 -20.85 -3.29 -16.07
N GLY A 358 -19.95 -4.27 -16.14
CA GLY A 358 -18.65 -4.22 -15.45
C GLY A 358 -18.69 -4.46 -13.95
N GLN A 359 -19.85 -4.83 -13.38
CA GLN A 359 -19.94 -5.22 -11.98
C GLN A 359 -19.37 -6.61 -11.75
N VAL A 360 -18.78 -6.78 -10.57
CA VAL A 360 -18.27 -8.08 -10.10
C VAL A 360 -19.46 -8.92 -9.64
N SER A 361 -19.77 -10.00 -10.34
CA SER A 361 -20.82 -10.94 -9.94
C SER A 361 -20.33 -11.90 -8.85
N LYS A 362 -19.04 -12.24 -8.85
CA LYS A 362 -18.42 -13.11 -7.86
C LYS A 362 -16.95 -12.78 -7.69
N GLN A 363 -16.48 -12.85 -6.44
CA GLN A 363 -15.06 -12.92 -6.15
C GLN A 363 -14.74 -14.24 -5.47
N THR A 364 -13.66 -14.89 -5.89
CA THR A 364 -13.11 -16.09 -5.24
C THR A 364 -11.65 -15.86 -4.93
N TRP A 365 -11.23 -16.09 -3.69
CA TRP A 365 -9.84 -15.87 -3.29
C TRP A 365 -9.30 -17.01 -2.43
N ARG A 366 -7.99 -17.13 -2.40
CA ARG A 366 -7.25 -18.05 -1.54
C ARG A 366 -5.99 -17.35 -1.04
N SER A 367 -5.63 -17.57 0.21
CA SER A 367 -4.35 -17.11 0.77
C SER A 367 -3.52 -18.30 1.22
N TYR A 368 -2.21 -18.12 1.40
CA TYR A 368 -1.32 -19.20 1.83
C TYR A 368 -1.63 -19.74 3.24
N LEU A 369 -2.32 -18.95 4.07
CA LEU A 369 -2.78 -19.34 5.41
C LEU A 369 -4.11 -20.10 5.39
N ALA A 370 -4.86 -20.03 4.28
CA ALA A 370 -6.18 -20.63 4.14
C ALA A 370 -6.08 -21.98 3.41
N LEU A 371 -6.66 -23.03 3.99
CA LEU A 371 -6.66 -24.36 3.41
C LEU A 371 -7.60 -24.43 2.19
N ASN A 372 -8.73 -23.73 2.26
CA ASN A 372 -9.77 -23.72 1.23
C ASN A 372 -9.96 -22.34 0.58
N PRO A 373 -10.40 -22.29 -0.69
CA PRO A 373 -10.81 -21.03 -1.30
C PRO A 373 -12.09 -20.49 -0.64
N ARG A 374 -12.18 -19.17 -0.55
CA ARG A 374 -13.35 -18.43 -0.08
C ARG A 374 -13.96 -17.65 -1.23
N SER A 375 -15.25 -17.35 -1.16
CA SER A 375 -15.91 -16.52 -2.17
C SER A 375 -17.02 -15.64 -1.61
N TYR A 376 -17.29 -14.55 -2.31
CA TYR A 376 -18.54 -13.81 -2.24
C TYR A 376 -19.21 -13.83 -3.60
N THR A 377 -20.50 -14.16 -3.63
CA THR A 377 -21.37 -13.96 -4.80
C THR A 377 -22.25 -12.75 -4.53
N TYR A 378 -22.19 -11.77 -5.41
CA TYR A 378 -22.83 -10.48 -5.25
C TYR A 378 -24.17 -10.44 -5.98
N SER A 379 -25.12 -9.70 -5.42
CA SER A 379 -26.41 -9.40 -6.04
C SER A 379 -26.62 -7.89 -6.03
N TYR A 380 -27.26 -7.38 -7.07
CA TYR A 380 -27.47 -5.96 -7.27
C TYR A 380 -28.95 -5.69 -7.57
N ASP A 381 -29.41 -4.49 -7.26
CA ASP A 381 -30.70 -4.01 -7.75
C ASP A 381 -30.58 -3.48 -9.20
N ALA A 382 -31.71 -3.08 -9.79
CA ALA A 382 -31.74 -2.56 -11.16
C ALA A 382 -31.02 -1.20 -11.34
N ALA A 383 -30.59 -0.56 -10.24
CA ALA A 383 -29.80 0.67 -10.24
C ALA A 383 -28.34 0.40 -9.93
N ASP A 384 -27.87 -0.85 -10.08
CA ASP A 384 -26.47 -1.24 -9.96
C ASP A 384 -25.90 -1.11 -8.52
N ARG A 385 -26.77 -1.17 -7.50
CA ARG A 385 -26.39 -1.10 -6.08
C ARG A 385 -26.44 -2.47 -5.41
N LEU A 386 -25.44 -2.77 -4.57
CA LEU A 386 -25.29 -4.07 -3.90
C LEU A 386 -26.46 -4.37 -2.96
N THR A 387 -27.19 -5.47 -3.15
CA THR A 387 -28.30 -5.89 -2.29
C THR A 387 -27.97 -7.07 -1.40
N ALA A 388 -26.99 -7.90 -1.78
CA ALA A 388 -26.50 -9.01 -0.96
C ALA A 388 -25.10 -9.45 -1.39
N ALA A 389 -24.36 -10.06 -0.46
CA ALA A 389 -23.12 -10.78 -0.72
C ALA A 389 -23.15 -12.14 -0.01
N THR A 390 -23.40 -13.21 -0.76
CA THR A 390 -23.42 -14.57 -0.21
C THR A 390 -21.99 -15.10 -0.07
N TYR A 391 -21.60 -15.44 1.15
CA TYR A 391 -20.29 -16.00 1.45
C TYR A 391 -20.26 -17.52 1.30
N ALA A 392 -19.16 -18.05 0.79
CA ALA A 392 -18.82 -19.46 0.91
C ALA A 392 -17.36 -19.63 1.33
N GLY A 393 -17.12 -20.43 2.37
CA GLY A 393 -15.83 -20.82 2.92
C GLY A 393 -15.99 -22.06 3.79
N GLN A 394 -14.93 -22.84 3.98
CA GLN A 394 -14.96 -24.11 4.72
C GLN A 394 -13.73 -24.30 5.61
N ASP A 395 -13.00 -23.22 5.93
CA ASP A 395 -11.84 -23.32 6.82
C ASP A 395 -12.26 -23.54 8.28
N PHE A 396 -13.50 -23.14 8.63
CA PHE A 396 -14.09 -23.35 9.94
C PHE A 396 -15.48 -23.98 9.83
N PRO A 397 -15.90 -24.83 10.77
CA PRO A 397 -17.25 -25.36 10.81
C PRO A 397 -18.29 -24.22 10.88
N GLY A 398 -19.21 -24.20 9.92
CA GLY A 398 -20.27 -23.17 9.85
C GLY A 398 -19.79 -21.76 9.47
N GLU A 399 -18.57 -21.64 8.92
CA GLU A 399 -17.98 -20.36 8.51
C GLU A 399 -18.93 -19.56 7.61
N ASN A 400 -19.37 -18.39 8.09
CA ASN A 400 -20.32 -17.57 7.35
C ASN A 400 -20.14 -16.08 7.65
N TYR A 401 -19.63 -15.37 6.65
CA TYR A 401 -19.45 -13.92 6.67
C TYR A 401 -20.37 -13.20 5.67
N SER A 402 -21.49 -13.83 5.29
CA SER A 402 -22.42 -13.27 4.31
C SER A 402 -22.96 -11.91 4.75
N VAL A 403 -23.29 -11.08 3.76
CA VAL A 403 -24.13 -9.88 3.91
C VAL A 403 -25.49 -10.24 3.30
N PRO A 404 -26.46 -10.72 4.09
CA PRO A 404 -27.69 -11.29 3.52
C PRO A 404 -28.61 -10.25 2.88
N SER A 405 -28.55 -9.00 3.35
CA SER A 405 -29.39 -7.93 2.84
C SER A 405 -28.76 -6.56 3.04
N VAL A 406 -28.83 -5.75 1.99
CA VAL A 406 -28.57 -4.32 1.98
C VAL A 406 -29.76 -3.69 1.27
N SER A 407 -30.37 -2.66 1.86
CA SER A 407 -31.50 -1.96 1.26
C SER A 407 -31.22 -0.47 1.14
N TYR A 408 -31.90 0.16 0.18
CA TYR A 408 -31.77 1.58 -0.09
C TYR A 408 -33.13 2.23 -0.28
N ASP A 409 -33.19 3.52 0.04
CA ASP A 409 -34.29 4.36 -0.41
C ASP A 409 -34.15 4.75 -1.89
N ARG A 410 -35.11 5.55 -2.37
CA ARG A 410 -35.13 6.06 -3.76
C ARG A 410 -34.01 7.07 -4.06
N ASN A 411 -33.41 7.68 -3.04
CA ASN A 411 -32.32 8.64 -3.18
C ASN A 411 -30.93 7.99 -3.14
N GLY A 412 -30.86 6.67 -2.89
CA GLY A 412 -29.58 5.96 -2.79
C GLY A 412 -29.02 5.87 -1.38
N ASN A 413 -29.76 6.33 -0.37
CA ASN A 413 -29.33 6.19 1.01
C ASN A 413 -29.54 4.75 1.49
N LEU A 414 -28.59 4.21 2.26
CA LEU A 414 -28.73 2.91 2.92
C LEU A 414 -29.85 2.97 3.95
N THR A 415 -30.79 2.03 3.93
CA THR A 415 -31.89 1.94 4.91
C THR A 415 -31.71 0.76 5.87
N SER A 416 -31.09 -0.34 5.41
CA SER A 416 -30.72 -1.46 6.28
C SER A 416 -29.47 -2.18 5.80
N LEU A 417 -28.74 -2.76 6.75
CA LEU A 417 -27.57 -3.61 6.51
C LEU A 417 -27.57 -4.78 7.50
N THR A 418 -27.59 -6.00 7.00
CA THR A 418 -27.44 -7.22 7.81
C THR A 418 -26.10 -7.88 7.51
N ARG A 419 -25.31 -8.20 8.53
CA ARG A 419 -24.01 -8.87 8.37
C ARG A 419 -23.92 -10.11 9.26
N ARG A 420 -23.28 -11.16 8.72
CA ARG A 420 -22.90 -12.35 9.47
C ARG A 420 -21.41 -12.36 9.75
N GLY A 421 -21.02 -13.00 10.83
CA GLY A 421 -19.62 -13.13 11.23
C GLY A 421 -19.45 -14.08 12.42
N ALA A 422 -18.23 -14.13 12.93
CA ALA A 422 -17.89 -14.94 14.10
C ALA A 422 -18.51 -14.35 15.38
N LEU A 423 -19.21 -15.16 16.16
CA LEU A 423 -19.85 -14.76 17.42
C LEU A 423 -19.04 -15.14 18.66
N SER A 424 -18.21 -16.17 18.55
CA SER A 424 -17.40 -16.65 19.67
C SER A 424 -16.09 -17.19 19.17
N PHE A 425 -15.05 -17.05 19.99
CA PHE A 425 -13.69 -17.47 19.69
C PHE A 425 -13.21 -18.44 20.76
N SER A 426 -12.58 -19.54 20.37
CA SER A 426 -11.88 -20.42 21.29
C SER A 426 -10.51 -19.85 21.66
N ALA A 427 -9.82 -20.51 22.61
CA ALA A 427 -8.44 -20.17 22.94
C ALA A 427 -7.56 -20.11 21.67
N GLY A 428 -6.71 -19.08 21.59
CA GLY A 428 -5.88 -18.81 20.40
C GLY A 428 -6.57 -17.98 19.29
N GLY A 429 -7.78 -17.47 19.52
CA GLY A 429 -8.45 -16.54 18.59
C GLY A 429 -9.12 -17.20 17.39
N VAL A 430 -9.37 -18.51 17.46
CA VAL A 430 -10.02 -19.28 16.39
C VAL A 430 -11.55 -19.13 16.49
N PRO A 431 -12.25 -18.72 15.41
CA PRO A 431 -13.71 -18.68 15.39
C PRO A 431 -14.34 -20.04 15.69
N SER A 432 -15.32 -20.07 16.60
CA SER A 432 -15.99 -21.29 17.08
C SER A 432 -17.49 -21.33 16.81
N SER A 433 -18.11 -20.19 16.51
CA SER A 433 -19.52 -20.07 16.14
C SER A 433 -19.74 -18.86 15.23
N PHE A 434 -20.77 -18.94 14.39
CA PHE A 434 -21.09 -17.91 13.39
C PHE A 434 -22.58 -17.56 13.42
N GLY A 435 -22.90 -16.29 13.21
CA GLY A 435 -24.27 -15.79 13.24
C GLY A 435 -24.35 -14.34 12.83
N LEU A 436 -25.47 -13.68 13.16
CA LEU A 436 -25.66 -12.26 12.88
C LEU A 436 -24.79 -11.43 13.83
N VAL A 437 -23.90 -10.61 13.26
CA VAL A 437 -23.06 -9.67 14.02
C VAL A 437 -23.64 -8.26 13.98
N ASP A 438 -24.38 -7.92 12.92
CA ASP A 438 -25.10 -6.65 12.84
C ASP A 438 -26.44 -6.85 12.13
N GLN A 439 -27.44 -6.13 12.62
CA GLN A 439 -28.70 -5.89 11.94
C GLN A 439 -29.04 -4.41 12.06
N LEU A 440 -28.45 -3.63 11.17
CA LEU A 440 -28.48 -2.17 11.22
C LEU A 440 -29.70 -1.61 10.50
N THR A 441 -30.36 -0.65 11.13
CA THR A 441 -31.36 0.24 10.51
C THR A 441 -30.84 1.67 10.53
N TYR A 442 -30.92 2.33 9.37
CA TYR A 442 -30.47 3.70 9.18
C TYR A 442 -31.68 4.62 9.08
N THR A 443 -31.75 5.61 9.97
CA THR A 443 -32.82 6.60 9.99
C THR A 443 -32.28 7.93 9.51
N TYR A 444 -33.04 8.59 8.65
CA TYR A 444 -32.75 9.93 8.12
C TYR A 444 -33.77 10.93 8.66
N PRO A 445 -33.43 12.23 8.79
CA PRO A 445 -34.35 13.25 9.29
C PRO A 445 -35.65 13.36 8.49
N ASN A 446 -35.59 13.09 7.18
CA ASN A 446 -36.73 13.07 6.26
C ASN A 446 -36.33 12.38 4.94
N SER A 447 -37.32 12.15 4.06
CA SER A 447 -37.17 11.45 2.78
C SER A 447 -36.33 12.16 1.70
N TYR A 448 -35.85 13.39 1.96
CA TYR A 448 -35.02 14.16 1.03
C TYR A 448 -33.60 14.37 1.57
N SER A 449 -33.32 13.88 2.77
CA SER A 449 -32.02 14.04 3.41
C SER A 449 -31.07 12.93 2.98
N ASN A 450 -29.78 13.26 2.90
CA ASN A 450 -28.67 12.33 2.78
C ASN A 450 -27.81 12.28 4.06
N GLN A 451 -28.27 12.93 5.14
CA GLN A 451 -27.58 12.97 6.43
C GLN A 451 -28.19 11.92 7.36
N ILE A 452 -27.37 10.99 7.84
CA ILE A 452 -27.81 9.96 8.79
C ILE A 452 -28.15 10.63 10.12
N LYS A 453 -29.36 10.37 10.63
CA LYS A 453 -29.82 10.84 11.95
C LYS A 453 -29.48 9.82 13.04
N GLN A 454 -29.65 8.54 12.76
CA GLN A 454 -29.51 7.49 13.75
C GLN A 454 -29.19 6.15 13.07
N ILE A 455 -28.41 5.32 13.77
CA ILE A 455 -28.19 3.93 13.44
C ILE A 455 -28.54 3.08 14.66
N THR A 456 -29.46 2.13 14.48
CA THR A 456 -29.81 1.14 15.50
C THR A 456 -29.32 -0.23 15.08
N ASP A 457 -28.82 -1.01 16.03
CA ASP A 457 -28.42 -2.41 15.81
C ASP A 457 -29.25 -3.35 16.69
N ALA A 458 -30.08 -4.17 16.05
CA ALA A 458 -30.94 -5.11 16.76
C ALA A 458 -30.16 -6.27 17.41
N ILE A 459 -28.90 -6.52 17.02
CA ILE A 459 -28.06 -7.56 17.62
C ILE A 459 -27.48 -7.10 18.97
N ILE A 460 -27.02 -5.85 19.05
CA ILE A 460 -26.47 -5.28 20.29
C ILE A 460 -27.59 -4.74 21.18
N GLY A 461 -28.75 -4.39 20.62
CA GLY A 461 -29.91 -3.91 21.37
C GLY A 461 -29.76 -2.50 21.93
N ARG A 462 -28.90 -1.67 21.33
CA ARG A 462 -28.61 -0.29 21.75
C ARG A 462 -28.32 0.63 20.56
N MET A 463 -28.30 1.94 20.80
CA MET A 463 -27.93 2.92 19.76
C MET A 463 -26.41 3.00 19.57
N MET A 464 -25.97 3.23 18.34
CA MET A 464 -24.54 3.36 18.00
C MET A 464 -24.02 4.80 18.12
N GLN A 465 -24.93 5.77 18.22
CA GLN A 465 -24.64 7.18 18.43
C GLN A 465 -25.18 7.61 19.80
N VAL A 466 -24.53 8.62 20.40
CA VAL A 466 -25.00 9.23 21.65
C VAL A 466 -26.36 9.89 21.39
N ASP A 467 -27.34 9.59 22.22
CA ASP A 467 -28.63 10.27 22.20
C ASP A 467 -28.44 11.76 22.49
N ALA A 468 -28.94 12.60 21.60
CA ALA A 468 -28.84 14.05 21.69
C ALA A 468 -29.61 14.65 22.89
N TYR A 469 -30.50 13.85 23.52
CA TYR A 469 -31.27 14.22 24.70
C TYR A 469 -30.90 13.39 25.94
N ALA A 470 -29.74 12.73 25.95
CA ALA A 470 -29.26 11.91 27.07
C ALA A 470 -29.18 12.67 28.42
N ASP A 471 -29.18 14.00 28.39
CA ASP A 471 -29.13 14.91 29.55
C ASP A 471 -30.49 15.55 29.91
N VAL A 472 -31.59 15.08 29.32
CA VAL A 472 -32.92 15.70 29.47
C VAL A 472 -33.93 14.74 30.11
N ALA A 473 -34.87 15.31 30.89
CA ALA A 473 -36.06 14.63 31.42
C ALA A 473 -35.80 13.34 32.25
N GLY A 474 -34.71 13.29 33.02
CA GLY A 474 -34.42 12.15 33.90
C GLY A 474 -33.64 11.02 33.22
N GLN A 475 -33.22 11.21 31.96
CA GLN A 475 -32.41 10.27 31.21
C GLN A 475 -30.93 10.28 31.61
N GLU A 476 -30.49 11.20 32.48
CA GLU A 476 -29.08 11.32 32.93
C GLU A 476 -28.64 10.08 33.73
N ARG A 477 -29.60 9.26 34.18
CA ARG A 477 -29.39 7.99 34.90
C ARG A 477 -29.23 6.80 33.96
N LEU A 478 -29.44 6.98 32.66
CA LEU A 478 -29.29 5.95 31.63
C LEU A 478 -27.96 6.14 30.90
N SER A 479 -27.50 5.08 30.23
CA SER A 479 -26.36 5.23 29.33
C SER A 479 -26.73 6.21 28.20
N PRO A 480 -25.82 7.11 27.77
CA PRO A 480 -26.04 7.94 26.58
C PRO A 480 -26.25 7.13 25.28
N TYR A 481 -26.04 5.82 25.33
CA TYR A 481 -26.29 4.87 24.24
C TYR A 481 -27.50 3.96 24.51
N ASN A 482 -28.28 4.21 25.56
CA ASN A 482 -29.40 3.37 25.97
C ASN A 482 -30.48 3.35 24.87
N GLY A 483 -30.81 2.15 24.39
CA GLY A 483 -31.91 1.96 23.43
C GLY A 483 -33.21 1.64 24.16
N LEU A 484 -34.28 2.41 23.89
CA LEU A 484 -35.66 2.07 24.26
C LEU A 484 -35.86 1.73 25.76
N TYR A 485 -35.11 2.37 26.67
CA TYR A 485 -35.14 2.12 28.12
C TYR A 485 -34.88 0.65 28.51
N ASN A 486 -34.07 -0.07 27.73
CA ASN A 486 -33.90 -1.53 27.84
C ASN A 486 -35.22 -2.32 27.78
N SER A 487 -36.28 -1.73 27.21
CA SER A 487 -37.63 -2.30 27.10
C SER A 487 -38.14 -2.24 25.65
N PRO A 488 -37.43 -2.87 24.68
CA PRO A 488 -37.72 -2.75 23.25
C PRO A 488 -39.07 -3.35 22.83
N VAL A 489 -39.70 -4.14 23.70
CA VAL A 489 -41.04 -4.71 23.50
C VAL A 489 -42.15 -3.72 23.89
N LEU A 490 -41.85 -2.71 24.73
CA LEU A 490 -42.83 -1.82 25.34
C LEU A 490 -42.67 -0.36 24.91
N VAL A 491 -41.51 -0.01 24.37
CA VAL A 491 -41.13 1.37 24.01
C VAL A 491 -40.61 1.37 22.58
N THR A 492 -41.09 2.31 21.77
CA THR A 492 -40.59 2.60 20.43
C THR A 492 -40.35 4.10 20.36
N ASP A 493 -39.20 4.51 19.82
CA ASP A 493 -38.80 5.91 19.65
C ASP A 493 -38.56 6.20 18.15
N PRO A 494 -39.63 6.45 17.36
CA PRO A 494 -39.57 6.50 15.90
C PRO A 494 -38.77 7.67 15.33
N ASP A 495 -38.61 8.75 16.11
CA ASP A 495 -37.94 9.97 15.69
C ASP A 495 -36.76 10.35 16.61
N GLY A 496 -36.36 9.50 17.56
CA GLY A 496 -35.16 9.70 18.38
C GLY A 496 -35.26 10.91 19.33
N ASN A 497 -36.46 11.47 19.51
CA ASN A 497 -36.70 12.73 20.22
C ASN A 497 -37.77 12.58 21.31
N CYS A 498 -38.13 11.35 21.67
CA CYS A 498 -39.28 11.09 22.52
C CYS A 498 -38.84 10.52 23.89
N PRO A 499 -38.49 11.39 24.86
CA PRO A 499 -38.09 10.96 26.20
C PRO A 499 -39.20 10.31 27.04
N ASN A 500 -40.47 10.32 26.61
CA ASN A 500 -41.61 9.88 27.44
C ASN A 500 -42.59 8.92 26.74
N CYS A 501 -42.22 8.19 25.68
CA CYS A 501 -43.21 7.42 24.92
C CYS A 501 -43.76 6.21 25.71
N ILE A 502 -45.07 6.18 26.00
CA ILE A 502 -45.83 4.98 26.39
C ILE A 502 -46.62 4.52 25.15
N ALA A 503 -46.03 3.64 24.34
CA ALA A 503 -46.58 3.23 23.04
C ALA A 503 -47.82 2.31 23.14
N GLY A 504 -48.12 1.73 24.30
CA GLY A 504 -49.22 0.76 24.46
C GLY A 504 -50.64 1.35 24.50
N LEU A 505 -50.82 2.63 24.83
CA LEU A 505 -52.16 3.19 25.09
C LEU A 505 -52.98 3.50 23.83
N ILE A 506 -52.33 3.82 22.71
CA ILE A 506 -53.02 4.13 21.44
C ILE A 506 -53.61 2.85 20.81
N GLY A 507 -52.85 1.75 20.82
CA GLY A 507 -53.31 0.44 20.34
C GLY A 507 -54.46 -0.12 21.19
N ALA A 508 -54.37 0.05 22.52
CA ALA A 508 -55.42 -0.36 23.45
C ALA A 508 -56.73 0.43 23.24
N GLY A 509 -56.66 1.74 23.02
CA GLY A 509 -57.85 2.55 22.73
C GLY A 509 -58.57 2.13 21.44
N ILE A 510 -57.82 1.90 20.36
CA ILE A 510 -58.38 1.52 19.06
C ILE A 510 -58.95 0.09 19.08
N GLY A 511 -58.19 -0.88 19.60
CA GLY A 511 -58.66 -2.26 19.70
C GLY A 511 -59.91 -2.40 20.56
N GLY A 512 -60.00 -1.64 21.66
CA GLY A 512 -61.17 -1.63 22.53
C GLY A 512 -62.42 -1.10 21.83
N LEU A 513 -62.31 0.01 21.09
CA LEU A 513 -63.44 0.56 20.34
C LEU A 513 -63.90 -0.35 19.21
N VAL A 514 -62.97 -1.03 18.52
CA VAL A 514 -63.29 -1.93 17.41
C VAL A 514 -64.02 -3.19 17.89
N ASN A 515 -63.52 -3.86 18.93
CA ASN A 515 -64.18 -5.08 19.45
C ASN A 515 -65.56 -4.75 20.05
N LEU A 516 -65.68 -3.61 20.74
CA LEU A 516 -66.96 -3.08 21.22
C LEU A 516 -67.95 -2.86 20.07
N GLY A 517 -67.52 -2.18 19.00
CA GLY A 517 -68.34 -1.92 17.82
C GLY A 517 -68.80 -3.20 17.10
N VAL A 518 -67.90 -4.18 16.94
CA VAL A 518 -68.22 -5.48 16.31
C VAL A 518 -69.24 -6.26 17.14
N LYS A 519 -69.09 -6.30 18.47
CA LYS A 519 -70.04 -7.02 19.35
C LYS A 519 -71.38 -6.29 19.47
N ALA A 520 -71.38 -4.97 19.39
CA ALA A 520 -72.61 -4.18 19.30
C ALA A 520 -73.37 -4.48 17.99
N PHE A 521 -72.65 -4.58 16.86
CA PHE A 521 -73.25 -4.91 15.55
C PHE A 521 -73.75 -6.35 15.46
N GLN A 522 -73.11 -7.28 16.18
CA GLN A 522 -73.54 -8.68 16.33
C GLN A 522 -74.72 -8.85 17.32
N GLY A 523 -75.24 -7.76 17.90
CA GLY A 523 -76.36 -7.78 18.85
C GLY A 523 -76.02 -8.40 20.21
N LYS A 524 -74.73 -8.52 20.55
CA LYS A 524 -74.25 -9.20 21.77
C LYS A 524 -74.02 -8.27 22.95
N ILE A 525 -74.31 -6.98 22.80
CA ILE A 525 -74.20 -5.97 23.87
C ILE A 525 -75.60 -5.69 24.41
N GLY A 526 -75.95 -6.33 25.53
CA GLY A 526 -77.25 -6.15 26.21
C GLY A 526 -77.18 -5.20 27.40
N SER A 527 -75.99 -4.91 27.90
CA SER A 527 -75.77 -4.07 29.08
C SER A 527 -74.46 -3.30 29.04
N PHE A 528 -74.31 -2.28 29.90
CA PHE A 528 -73.06 -1.52 30.03
C PHE A 528 -71.87 -2.42 30.42
N LYS A 529 -72.12 -3.49 31.20
CA LYS A 529 -71.12 -4.47 31.60
C LYS A 529 -70.59 -5.25 30.40
N ASP A 530 -71.46 -5.61 29.46
CA ASP A 530 -71.09 -6.28 28.22
C ASP A 530 -70.28 -5.34 27.32
N GLY A 531 -70.66 -4.06 27.26
CA GLY A 531 -69.90 -3.03 26.55
C GLY A 531 -68.49 -2.84 27.11
N LEU A 532 -68.35 -2.79 28.44
CA LEU A 532 -67.06 -2.65 29.08
C LEU A 532 -66.19 -3.90 28.90
N ALA A 533 -66.78 -5.09 28.94
CA ALA A 533 -66.06 -6.35 28.70
C ALA A 533 -65.58 -6.46 27.25
N ALA A 534 -66.43 -6.12 26.27
CA ALA A 534 -66.06 -6.10 24.85
C ALA A 534 -64.93 -5.08 24.58
N PHE A 535 -65.02 -3.88 25.18
CA PHE A 535 -63.96 -2.89 25.10
C PHE A 535 -62.66 -3.37 25.74
N GLY A 536 -62.71 -3.95 26.95
CA GLY A 536 -61.54 -4.44 27.67
C GLY A 536 -60.80 -5.55 26.93
N ILE A 537 -61.54 -6.52 26.38
CA ILE A 537 -60.97 -7.62 25.57
C ILE A 537 -60.32 -7.07 24.30
N GLY A 538 -60.98 -6.13 23.63
CA GLY A 538 -60.43 -5.47 22.45
C GLY A 538 -59.21 -4.61 22.77
N ALA A 539 -59.20 -3.95 23.92
CA ALA A 539 -58.11 -3.09 24.36
C ALA A 539 -56.86 -3.90 24.72
N ALA A 540 -57.03 -5.06 25.37
CA ALA A 540 -55.94 -5.98 25.65
C ALA A 540 -55.31 -6.54 24.36
N ALA A 541 -56.13 -6.90 23.35
CA ALA A 541 -55.62 -7.34 22.06
C ALA A 541 -54.96 -6.20 21.27
N GLY A 542 -55.59 -5.02 21.26
CA GLY A 542 -55.10 -3.82 20.58
C GLY A 542 -53.77 -3.30 21.12
N PHE A 543 -53.55 -3.44 22.43
CA PHE A 543 -52.27 -3.15 23.09
C PHE A 543 -51.14 -3.95 22.43
N VAL A 544 -51.33 -5.26 22.22
CA VAL A 544 -50.32 -6.17 21.66
C VAL A 544 -50.11 -5.94 20.15
N THR A 545 -51.16 -5.61 19.40
CA THR A 545 -51.06 -5.36 17.95
C THR A 545 -50.44 -4.02 17.58
N GLY A 546 -50.51 -3.02 18.49
CA GLY A 546 -49.86 -1.71 18.31
C GLY A 546 -48.34 -1.80 18.16
N PHE A 547 -47.73 -2.88 18.68
CA PHE A 547 -46.29 -3.13 18.61
C PHE A 547 -45.81 -3.79 17.31
N THR A 548 -46.69 -4.44 16.55
CA THR A 548 -46.29 -5.31 15.41
C THR A 548 -46.76 -4.80 14.04
N GLY A 549 -47.88 -4.07 13.98
CA GLY A 549 -48.45 -3.60 12.71
C GLY A 549 -47.70 -2.43 12.06
N GLY A 550 -47.14 -1.50 12.85
CA GLY A 550 -46.41 -0.33 12.34
C GLY A 550 -45.07 -0.68 11.68
N ALA A 551 -44.38 -1.69 12.21
CA ALA A 551 -43.09 -2.15 11.73
C ALA A 551 -43.17 -2.84 10.35
N ALA A 552 -44.23 -3.64 10.09
CA ALA A 552 -44.39 -4.36 8.84
C ALA A 552 -44.77 -3.47 7.64
N ALA A 553 -45.60 -2.44 7.85
CA ALA A 553 -45.94 -1.47 6.80
C ALA A 553 -44.74 -0.55 6.46
N GLY A 554 -43.96 -0.16 7.47
CA GLY A 554 -42.72 0.59 7.31
C GLY A 554 -41.64 -0.17 6.52
N ALA A 555 -41.51 -1.48 6.77
CA ALA A 555 -40.51 -2.34 6.09
C ALA A 555 -40.74 -2.53 4.58
N LEU A 556 -41.95 -2.25 4.08
CA LEU A 556 -42.29 -2.30 2.63
C LEU A 556 -42.49 -0.90 2.02
N GLY A 557 -42.27 0.18 2.78
CA GLY A 557 -42.43 1.56 2.29
C GLY A 557 -43.88 1.97 1.98
N LEU A 558 -44.87 1.28 2.55
CA LEU A 558 -46.29 1.55 2.32
C LEU A 558 -46.87 2.39 3.47
N SER A 559 -47.63 3.44 3.13
CA SER A 559 -48.29 4.25 4.17
C SER A 559 -49.44 3.48 4.82
N THR A 560 -49.59 3.59 6.14
CA THR A 560 -50.72 3.03 6.91
C THR A 560 -52.08 3.61 6.52
N SER A 561 -52.07 4.65 5.67
CA SER A 561 -53.25 5.33 5.13
C SER A 561 -53.65 4.83 3.73
N SER A 562 -52.98 3.80 3.20
CA SER A 562 -53.30 3.19 1.89
C SER A 562 -54.05 1.87 2.07
N VAL A 563 -54.92 1.52 1.12
CA VAL A 563 -55.71 0.26 1.17
C VAL A 563 -54.79 -0.97 1.25
N LEU A 564 -53.67 -0.97 0.51
CA LEU A 564 -52.64 -2.01 0.55
C LEU A 564 -51.84 -2.00 1.86
N GLY A 565 -51.46 -0.83 2.39
CA GLY A 565 -50.75 -0.72 3.67
C GLY A 565 -51.61 -1.11 4.88
N GLY A 566 -52.91 -0.80 4.85
CA GLY A 566 -53.88 -1.24 5.85
C GLY A 566 -54.14 -2.74 5.81
N ALA A 567 -54.14 -3.36 4.63
CA ALA A 567 -54.31 -4.81 4.47
C ALA A 567 -53.09 -5.60 4.99
N VAL A 568 -51.88 -5.13 4.72
CA VAL A 568 -50.64 -5.77 5.21
C VAL A 568 -50.46 -5.58 6.71
N ALA A 569 -50.76 -4.39 7.24
CA ALA A 569 -50.73 -4.13 8.69
C ALA A 569 -51.81 -4.92 9.46
N GLY A 570 -53.01 -5.06 8.90
CA GLY A 570 -54.10 -5.85 9.47
C GLY A 570 -53.86 -7.37 9.45
N GLY A 571 -53.17 -7.86 8.41
CA GLY A 571 -52.78 -9.27 8.30
C GLY A 571 -51.65 -9.68 9.26
N ALA A 572 -50.67 -8.80 9.52
CA ALA A 572 -49.55 -9.09 10.42
C ALA A 572 -49.91 -8.90 11.90
N GLY A 573 -50.71 -7.88 12.25
CA GLY A 573 -51.16 -7.66 13.62
C GLY A 573 -52.13 -8.73 14.14
N SER A 574 -52.93 -9.34 13.25
CA SER A 574 -53.89 -10.39 13.60
C SER A 574 -53.23 -11.71 14.02
N VAL A 575 -52.00 -12.02 13.60
CA VAL A 575 -51.34 -13.28 13.98
C VAL A 575 -51.04 -13.34 15.48
N VAL A 576 -50.83 -12.19 16.13
CA VAL A 576 -50.41 -12.09 17.54
C VAL A 576 -51.54 -11.64 18.48
N GLY A 577 -52.44 -10.75 18.01
CA GLY A 577 -53.58 -10.27 18.81
C GLY A 577 -54.84 -11.15 18.76
N SER A 578 -55.04 -11.92 17.68
CA SER A 578 -56.25 -12.72 17.48
C SER A 578 -56.45 -13.85 18.50
N PRO A 579 -55.42 -14.51 19.05
CA PRO A 579 -55.63 -15.48 20.13
C PRO A 579 -56.16 -14.82 21.41
N ILE A 580 -55.69 -13.63 21.74
CA ILE A 580 -56.09 -12.89 22.95
C ILE A 580 -57.54 -12.41 22.81
N GLN A 581 -57.88 -11.81 21.66
CA GLN A 581 -59.23 -11.36 21.36
C GLN A 581 -60.22 -12.52 21.21
N GLY A 582 -59.81 -13.59 20.52
CA GLY A 582 -60.62 -14.78 20.25
C GLY A 582 -60.92 -15.59 21.52
N LEU A 583 -59.91 -15.83 22.38
CA LEU A 583 -60.10 -16.51 23.65
C LEU A 583 -60.90 -15.66 24.65
N GLY A 584 -60.66 -14.35 24.70
CA GLY A 584 -61.41 -13.44 25.57
C GLY A 584 -62.88 -13.35 25.19
N ASN A 585 -63.18 -13.27 23.90
CA ASN A 585 -64.55 -13.25 23.40
C ASN A 585 -65.23 -14.64 23.52
N ALA A 586 -64.51 -15.73 23.30
CA ALA A 586 -65.02 -17.09 23.53
C ALA A 586 -65.38 -17.33 25.00
N ALA A 587 -64.54 -16.87 25.92
CA ALA A 587 -64.75 -17.02 27.35
C ALA A 587 -65.90 -16.15 27.89
N TYR A 588 -66.08 -14.93 27.37
CA TYR A 588 -67.09 -13.99 27.89
C TYR A 588 -68.41 -14.00 27.11
N PHE A 589 -68.36 -14.06 25.78
CA PHE A 589 -69.53 -13.99 24.89
C PHE A 589 -69.92 -15.34 24.27
N GLY A 590 -69.23 -16.43 24.64
CA GLY A 590 -69.53 -17.79 24.19
C GLY A 590 -69.26 -18.02 22.70
N ASP A 591 -68.37 -17.23 22.10
CA ASP A 591 -68.00 -17.36 20.68
C ASP A 591 -67.22 -18.65 20.42
N ALA A 592 -67.49 -19.32 19.29
CA ALA A 592 -66.71 -20.48 18.87
C ALA A 592 -65.29 -20.08 18.47
N TYR A 593 -64.27 -20.81 18.96
CA TYR A 593 -62.87 -20.59 18.63
C TYR A 593 -62.21 -21.92 18.23
N SER A 594 -61.90 -22.10 16.95
CA SER A 594 -61.25 -23.30 16.40
C SER A 594 -60.06 -22.95 15.49
N GLY A 595 -59.16 -23.92 15.24
CA GLY A 595 -57.98 -23.70 14.40
C GLY A 595 -58.28 -23.32 12.95
N GLY A 596 -59.47 -23.67 12.44
CA GLY A 596 -59.96 -23.21 11.13
C GLY A 596 -60.39 -21.74 11.13
N GLN A 597 -60.83 -21.22 12.27
CA GLN A 597 -61.24 -19.81 12.42
C GLN A 597 -60.04 -18.85 12.56
N TYR A 598 -58.93 -19.31 13.13
CA TYR A 598 -57.66 -18.57 13.19
C TYR A 598 -57.17 -18.14 11.80
N LEU A 599 -57.29 -19.01 10.79
CA LEU A 599 -56.90 -18.71 9.41
C LEU A 599 -57.90 -17.76 8.72
N THR A 600 -59.20 -17.87 8.99
CA THR A 600 -60.18 -16.91 8.49
C THR A 600 -60.09 -15.54 9.17
N ASP A 601 -59.67 -15.45 10.43
CA ASP A 601 -59.47 -14.18 11.15
C ASP A 601 -58.25 -13.41 10.64
N ILE A 602 -57.20 -14.11 10.21
CA ILE A 602 -56.05 -13.52 9.51
C ILE A 602 -56.49 -12.97 8.15
N ALA A 603 -57.34 -13.70 7.42
CA ALA A 603 -57.87 -13.26 6.12
C ALA A 603 -58.85 -12.08 6.26
N ILE A 604 -59.74 -12.09 7.27
CA ILE A 604 -60.67 -11.00 7.58
C ILE A 604 -59.90 -9.78 8.10
N GLY A 605 -58.86 -9.95 8.90
CA GLY A 605 -57.97 -8.88 9.37
C GLY A 605 -57.27 -8.14 8.22
N GLY A 606 -56.87 -8.86 7.17
CA GLY A 606 -56.35 -8.28 5.92
C GLY A 606 -57.42 -7.51 5.13
N VAL A 607 -58.65 -8.01 5.05
CA VAL A 607 -59.75 -7.35 4.31
C VAL A 607 -60.29 -6.12 5.05
N VAL A 608 -60.49 -6.21 6.37
CA VAL A 608 -60.98 -5.11 7.22
C VAL A 608 -59.93 -4.01 7.39
N GLY A 609 -58.64 -4.37 7.50
CA GLY A 609 -57.52 -3.42 7.48
C GLY A 609 -57.44 -2.61 6.19
N GLY A 610 -57.76 -3.23 5.05
CA GLY A 610 -57.86 -2.55 3.76
C GLY A 610 -59.03 -1.57 3.67
N VAL A 611 -60.21 -1.95 4.18
CA VAL A 611 -61.42 -1.09 4.16
C VAL A 611 -61.29 0.09 5.13
N SER A 612 -60.71 -0.12 6.31
CA SER A 612 -60.50 0.94 7.32
C SER A 612 -59.42 1.95 6.91
N GLY A 613 -58.36 1.52 6.22
CA GLY A 613 -57.41 2.41 5.54
C GLY A 613 -58.07 3.28 4.46
N GLY A 614 -59.13 2.78 3.81
CA GLY A 614 -59.97 3.54 2.88
C GLY A 614 -60.88 4.58 3.55
N ILE A 615 -61.52 4.22 4.67
CA ILE A 615 -62.42 5.12 5.43
C ILE A 615 -61.65 6.28 6.10
N GLY A 616 -60.42 6.05 6.55
CA GLY A 616 -59.55 7.10 7.10
C GLY A 616 -59.22 8.23 6.12
N ASN A 617 -59.22 7.95 4.81
CA ASN A 617 -59.10 8.98 3.77
C ASN A 617 -60.42 9.73 3.51
N LEU A 618 -61.56 9.04 3.64
CA LEU A 618 -62.87 9.66 3.47
C LEU A 618 -63.17 10.68 4.59
N LEU A 619 -62.75 10.39 5.83
CA LEU A 619 -62.90 11.28 6.99
C LEU A 619 -61.91 12.46 6.99
N LYS A 620 -60.72 12.31 6.39
CA LYS A 620 -59.78 13.42 6.18
C LYS A 620 -60.19 14.35 5.04
N GLY A 621 -60.98 13.88 4.08
CA GLY A 621 -61.50 14.65 2.95
C GLY A 621 -62.82 15.40 3.21
N GLY A 622 -63.55 15.07 4.28
CA GLY A 622 -64.83 15.69 4.63
C GLY A 622 -64.67 17.04 5.35
N LYS A 623 -64.91 18.15 4.63
CA LYS A 623 -65.10 19.48 5.22
C LYS A 623 -66.26 19.46 6.23
N THR A 624 -65.99 19.66 7.52
CA THR A 624 -66.63 20.67 8.41
C THR A 624 -66.28 20.46 9.89
N GLY A 625 -65.71 21.50 10.51
CA GLY A 625 -65.98 21.93 11.89
C GLY A 625 -65.79 20.94 13.05
N ILE A 626 -64.57 20.90 13.61
CA ILE A 626 -64.20 21.06 15.03
C ILE A 626 -62.78 20.47 15.17
N ARG A 627 -61.76 21.33 15.22
CA ARG A 627 -60.38 20.95 15.49
C ARG A 627 -60.05 21.29 16.94
N THR A 628 -60.13 20.31 17.83
CA THR A 628 -59.47 20.37 19.15
C THR A 628 -58.24 19.48 19.10
N SER A 629 -57.05 20.11 19.14
CA SER A 629 -55.79 19.41 19.41
C SER A 629 -55.79 18.95 20.87
N ILE A 630 -55.79 17.64 21.09
CA ILE A 630 -55.74 17.03 22.43
C ILE A 630 -54.33 17.19 23.07
N TRP A 631 -53.34 17.68 22.32
CA TRP A 631 -51.93 17.67 22.75
C TRP A 631 -51.34 19.01 23.18
N THR A 632 -52.04 20.13 23.04
CA THR A 632 -51.43 21.44 23.39
C THR A 632 -52.29 22.41 24.17
N GLY A 633 -53.59 22.14 24.41
CA GLY A 633 -54.41 23.01 25.28
C GLY A 633 -54.38 24.50 24.94
N LYS A 634 -54.00 24.88 23.71
CA LYS A 634 -53.94 26.26 23.23
C LYS A 634 -54.61 26.33 21.86
N SER A 635 -55.56 27.24 21.69
CA SER A 635 -56.11 27.61 20.39
C SER A 635 -55.04 28.33 19.58
N LEU A 636 -54.78 27.88 18.36
CA LEU A 636 -54.01 28.66 17.40
C LEU A 636 -54.94 29.75 16.82
N HIS A 637 -54.54 31.01 16.97
CA HIS A 637 -54.98 32.08 16.09
C HIS A 637 -54.34 31.93 14.72
#